data_AF-A0A7L4NIC5-F1
#
_entry.id   AF-A0A7L4NIC5-F1
#
_cell.length_a   1.000
_cell.length_b   1.000
_cell.length_c   1.000
_cell.angle_alpha   90.00
_cell.angle_beta   90.00
_cell.angle_gamma   90.00
#
_symmetry.space_group_name_H-M   'P 1'
#
loop_
_entity.id
_entity.type
_entity.pdbx_description
1 polymer ?
#
loop_
_entity_poly.entity_id
_entity_poly.type
_entity_poly.pdbx_seq_one_letter_code
_entity_poly.pdbx_strand_id
1 'polypeptide(L)'
;ILVGNPFNCSCGLHWLQLWQNEGRAKLGNQSLGCWEGNVLVPLGNQPLGACEPPRVRIEHAKRVLRQGDSVNLTCHISSETPASGDWVLPRMEPALPTLSDREMVLEITNVSSGLNHNNLTCQAENAVGLAEESVMLNVTFPPVIVALHEAIAQHYWCIPFSVEGNPAPSISWLFNGTALAESPYIHTLIMEYEHNTSVFHGCLQLNRPTHVNNGNYTLLVSNPLGSDARSVQGRFMDNPFSFNPEEPIPGTRLRALGRVCTRNSSLEGPVETTDEHMFGVSVAVALAVFASLFLSAMLLVLNKCGHRSKFGINRSAVLAQEDDLAMSLHFMNLGSSPPSSAESKLEGMKSNFIENPQYFCDACVHHVQRRDIVLKWELGEGAFGKVFLAECCNLLPEQEKMLVAVKALKEATESARLDFQREAELLTVLQHQHIVKFYGVCTEGEPLIMVFEYMKHGDLNRFLRSHGPDAKMLEQGQGQPRGQLTLSHMLHIATQIASGMVYLASLHFVHRDLATRNCLVGHDLVVKIGDFGMSRDIYSTDYYRVGGRTMLPIRWMPPESILYRKFTTESDIWSFGVVLWEIFTYGKQPWYQLSNTEAIECITQGRELERPRTCPAEVYGIMQSCWQREPQQRRPIKEIHNRLQTLVKTPPVYLDILG
;
A
#
# COMPACT_ATOMS: atom_id res chain seq x y z
N ILE A 1 -0.65 -11.58 55.85
CA ILE A 1 -0.21 -12.91 56.37
C ILE A 1 1.10 -12.83 57.18
N LEU A 2 1.70 -11.64 57.41
CA LEU A 2 2.96 -11.49 58.16
C LEU A 2 2.81 -10.74 59.49
N VAL A 3 1.65 -10.86 60.16
CA VAL A 3 1.44 -10.18 61.45
C VAL A 3 2.18 -10.97 62.53
N GLY A 4 3.21 -10.36 63.13
CA GLY A 4 3.96 -10.92 64.26
C GLY A 4 5.27 -11.63 63.91
N ASN A 5 5.72 -11.63 62.64
CA ASN A 5 7.00 -12.22 62.26
C ASN A 5 7.79 -11.26 61.34
N PRO A 6 8.46 -10.24 61.91
CA PRO A 6 9.16 -9.24 61.12
C PRO A 6 10.42 -9.81 60.50
N PHE A 7 10.74 -9.41 59.26
CA PHE A 7 11.95 -9.85 58.59
C PHE A 7 13.20 -9.28 59.27
N ASN A 8 14.38 -9.83 59.00
CA ASN A 8 15.63 -9.18 59.39
C ASN A 8 16.04 -8.18 58.30
N CYS A 9 16.35 -6.93 58.65
CA CYS A 9 16.69 -5.91 57.66
C CYS A 9 17.92 -6.38 56.88
N SER A 10 17.70 -6.63 55.60
CA SER A 10 18.72 -7.14 54.70
C SER A 10 18.36 -6.75 53.27
N CYS A 11 19.40 -6.76 52.45
CA CYS A 11 19.37 -6.47 51.03
C CYS A 11 18.31 -7.28 50.25
N GLY A 12 18.08 -8.54 50.64
CA GLY A 12 17.05 -9.40 50.04
C GLY A 12 15.60 -8.97 50.28
N LEU A 13 15.34 -7.88 51.02
CA LEU A 13 14.00 -7.30 51.21
C LEU A 13 13.72 -6.11 50.28
N HIS A 14 14.69 -5.66 49.48
CA HIS A 14 14.55 -4.46 48.65
C HIS A 14 13.45 -4.60 47.59
N TRP A 15 13.29 -5.79 46.98
CA TRP A 15 12.19 -6.04 46.04
C TRP A 15 10.82 -5.81 46.70
N LEU A 16 10.66 -6.15 47.99
CA LEU A 16 9.43 -5.96 48.76
C LEU A 16 9.15 -4.46 48.99
N GLN A 17 10.20 -3.66 49.16
CA GLN A 17 10.15 -2.19 49.27
C GLN A 17 9.73 -1.53 47.94
N LEU A 18 10.32 -1.96 46.82
CA LEU A 18 9.94 -1.50 45.47
C LEU A 18 8.48 -1.85 45.16
N TRP A 19 8.05 -3.08 45.48
CA TRP A 19 6.69 -3.55 45.24
C TRP A 19 5.63 -2.81 46.09
N GLN A 20 6.01 -2.37 47.30
CA GLN A 20 5.20 -1.50 48.14
C GLN A 20 5.12 -0.08 47.56
N ASN A 21 6.22 0.48 47.07
CA ASN A 21 6.27 1.83 46.47
C ASN A 21 5.49 1.92 45.15
N GLU A 22 5.49 0.86 44.33
CA GLU A 22 4.70 0.76 43.10
C GLU A 22 3.20 0.50 43.35
N GLY A 23 2.76 0.39 44.61
CA GLY A 23 1.36 0.14 44.98
C GLY A 23 0.84 -1.27 44.64
N ARG A 24 1.72 -2.17 44.19
CA ARG A 24 1.38 -3.52 43.72
C ARG A 24 1.12 -4.51 44.86
N ALA A 25 1.62 -4.21 46.06
CA ALA A 25 1.59 -5.14 47.19
C ALA A 25 0.20 -5.35 47.87
N LYS A 26 -0.86 -4.62 47.48
CA LYS A 26 -2.24 -4.72 48.03
C LYS A 26 -2.30 -4.91 49.56
N LEU A 27 -1.44 -4.21 50.30
CA LEU A 27 -1.23 -4.41 51.75
C LEU A 27 -2.37 -3.88 52.64
N GLY A 28 -3.34 -3.13 52.08
CA GLY A 28 -4.42 -2.50 52.85
C GLY A 28 -3.84 -1.59 53.94
N ASN A 29 -4.19 -1.84 55.21
CA ASN A 29 -3.70 -1.11 56.39
C ASN A 29 -2.44 -1.74 57.04
N GLN A 30 -1.81 -2.74 56.42
CA GLN A 30 -0.63 -3.42 56.99
C GLN A 30 0.65 -2.68 56.61
N SER A 31 1.51 -2.38 57.59
CA SER A 31 2.87 -1.90 57.36
C SER A 31 3.87 -3.04 57.52
N LEU A 32 4.76 -3.19 56.54
CA LEU A 32 5.87 -4.13 56.60
C LEU A 32 7.04 -3.49 57.34
N GLY A 33 7.71 -4.28 58.19
CA GLY A 33 8.87 -3.85 58.96
C GLY A 33 9.93 -4.93 59.04
N CYS A 34 11.16 -4.51 59.30
CA CYS A 34 12.31 -5.39 59.47
C CYS A 34 13.12 -5.04 60.73
N TRP A 35 13.86 -5.99 61.27
CA TRP A 35 14.74 -5.83 62.42
C TRP A 35 16.12 -5.30 62.00
N GLU A 36 16.54 -4.15 62.52
CA GLU A 36 17.91 -3.65 62.42
C GLU A 36 18.54 -3.73 63.82
N GLY A 37 19.30 -4.80 64.06
CA GLY A 37 19.74 -5.16 65.41
C GLY A 37 18.55 -5.52 66.30
N ASN A 38 18.26 -4.69 67.31
CA ASN A 38 17.14 -4.89 68.26
C ASN A 38 15.96 -3.92 68.01
N VAL A 39 15.98 -3.14 66.92
CA VAL A 39 14.95 -2.14 66.62
C VAL A 39 14.14 -2.59 65.41
N LEU A 40 12.81 -2.55 65.54
CA LEU A 40 11.89 -2.81 64.44
C LEU A 40 11.66 -1.51 63.66
N VAL A 41 12.07 -1.48 62.40
CA VAL A 41 11.94 -0.31 61.51
C VAL A 41 10.97 -0.57 60.35
N PRO A 42 10.18 0.43 59.92
CA PRO A 42 9.27 0.31 58.79
C PRO A 42 10.04 0.29 57.45
N LEU A 43 9.66 -0.61 56.54
CA LEU A 43 10.40 -0.87 55.29
C LEU A 43 10.30 0.27 54.26
N GLY A 44 9.20 1.03 54.26
CA GLY A 44 8.88 2.00 53.19
C GLY A 44 9.86 3.17 53.01
N ASN A 45 10.60 3.55 54.06
CA ASN A 45 11.39 4.81 54.07
C ASN A 45 12.86 4.65 54.54
N GLN A 46 13.35 3.43 54.76
CA GLN A 46 14.72 3.19 55.23
C GLN A 46 15.65 2.86 54.05
N PRO A 47 16.80 3.55 53.90
CA PRO A 47 17.85 3.11 53.00
C PRO A 47 18.50 1.86 53.59
N LEU A 48 18.08 0.68 53.13
CA LEU A 48 18.74 -0.58 53.49
C LEU A 48 20.21 -0.47 53.04
N GLY A 49 21.15 -0.46 54.00
CA GLY A 49 22.58 -0.35 53.69
C GLY A 49 23.05 -1.49 52.78
N ALA A 50 23.88 -1.17 51.78
CA ALA A 50 24.40 -2.10 50.76
C ALA A 50 23.34 -2.73 49.85
N CYS A 51 22.42 -1.92 49.30
CA CYS A 51 21.30 -2.37 48.47
C CYS A 51 21.22 -1.69 47.10
N GLU A 52 22.35 -1.62 46.40
CA GLU A 52 22.33 -1.23 44.98
C GLU A 52 22.37 -2.48 44.08
N PRO A 53 21.67 -2.46 42.93
CA PRO A 53 21.92 -3.44 41.87
C PRO A 53 23.39 -3.33 41.43
N PRO A 54 23.97 -4.42 40.88
CA PRO A 54 25.35 -4.38 40.42
C PRO A 54 25.51 -3.30 39.34
N ARG A 55 26.69 -2.68 39.25
CA ARG A 55 27.00 -1.77 38.16
C ARG A 55 27.86 -2.51 37.16
N VAL A 56 27.40 -2.53 35.91
CA VAL A 56 28.10 -3.15 34.79
C VAL A 56 28.75 -2.06 33.94
N ARG A 57 30.02 -2.26 33.57
CA ARG A 57 30.72 -1.41 32.61
C ARG A 57 31.50 -2.24 31.58
N ILE A 58 31.23 -2.06 30.29
CA ILE A 58 31.96 -2.72 29.21
C ILE A 58 33.12 -1.82 28.75
N GLU A 59 34.33 -2.33 28.90
CA GLU A 59 35.53 -1.74 28.33
C GLU A 59 35.90 -2.47 27.03
N HIS A 60 36.07 -1.68 25.96
CA HIS A 60 36.48 -2.18 24.65
C HIS A 60 37.38 -1.15 23.98
N ALA A 61 38.34 -1.64 23.17
CA ALA A 61 39.10 -0.76 22.30
C ALA A 61 38.16 -0.24 21.19
N LYS A 62 37.96 1.08 21.09
CA LYS A 62 37.20 1.72 19.99
C LYS A 62 37.94 1.56 18.65
N ARG A 63 37.90 0.37 18.07
CA ARG A 63 38.54 0.03 16.81
C ARG A 63 37.50 -0.53 15.85
N VAL A 64 37.53 -0.05 14.61
CA VAL A 64 36.80 -0.69 13.50
C VAL A 64 37.47 -2.04 13.25
N LEU A 65 36.71 -3.12 13.40
CA LEU A 65 37.19 -4.50 13.24
C LEU A 65 37.02 -4.93 11.79
N ARG A 66 37.89 -5.80 11.29
CA ARG A 66 37.67 -6.52 10.02
C ARG A 66 37.18 -7.94 10.33
N GLN A 67 36.37 -8.49 9.43
CA GLN A 67 35.98 -9.90 9.51
C GLN A 67 37.24 -10.77 9.64
N GLY A 68 37.23 -11.69 10.62
CA GLY A 68 38.37 -12.54 10.95
C GLY A 68 39.35 -11.98 11.98
N ASP A 69 39.22 -10.71 12.40
CA ASP A 69 39.98 -10.16 13.52
C ASP A 69 39.58 -10.85 14.85
N SER A 70 40.37 -10.59 15.90
CA SER A 70 40.04 -11.01 17.26
C SER A 70 39.86 -9.79 18.16
N VAL A 71 38.85 -9.81 19.02
CA VAL A 71 38.55 -8.73 19.96
C VAL A 71 38.27 -9.29 21.35
N ASN A 72 38.77 -8.59 22.36
CA ASN A 72 38.51 -8.89 23.75
C ASN A 72 37.64 -7.77 24.33
N LEU A 73 36.50 -8.15 24.92
CA LEU A 73 35.60 -7.25 25.63
C LEU A 73 35.67 -7.56 27.11
N THR A 74 36.02 -6.57 27.92
CA THR A 74 36.10 -6.73 29.37
C THR A 74 34.86 -6.15 30.01
N CYS A 75 34.08 -6.99 30.68
CA CYS A 75 32.96 -6.55 31.49
C CYS A 75 33.39 -6.41 32.95
N HIS A 76 33.37 -5.17 33.44
CA HIS A 76 33.65 -4.80 34.82
C HIS A 76 32.35 -4.85 35.62
N ILE A 77 32.31 -5.69 36.66
CA ILE A 77 31.16 -5.82 37.56
C ILE A 77 31.55 -5.23 38.91
N SER A 78 30.85 -4.17 39.31
CA SER A 78 31.01 -3.54 40.62
C SER A 78 29.76 -3.78 41.46
N SER A 79 29.89 -4.59 42.50
CA SER A 79 28.79 -4.89 43.44
C SER A 79 29.29 -4.99 44.87
N GLU A 80 28.52 -4.42 45.80
CA GLU A 80 28.81 -4.52 47.25
C GLU A 80 28.40 -5.89 47.82
N THR A 81 27.44 -6.57 47.17
CA THR A 81 27.02 -7.94 47.44
C THR A 81 27.53 -8.89 46.35
N PRO A 82 27.71 -10.19 46.62
CA PRO A 82 28.11 -11.16 45.58
C PRO A 82 27.12 -11.14 44.41
N ALA A 83 27.63 -10.91 43.21
CA ALA A 83 26.85 -10.86 41.96
C ALA A 83 27.33 -11.95 41.00
N SER A 84 26.41 -12.53 40.24
CA SER A 84 26.69 -13.47 39.15
C SER A 84 26.56 -12.73 37.83
N GLY A 85 27.59 -12.81 36.97
CA GLY A 85 27.58 -12.19 35.65
C GLY A 85 27.48 -13.22 34.53
N ASP A 86 26.94 -12.80 33.38
CA ASP A 86 26.96 -13.58 32.14
C ASP A 86 27.02 -12.66 30.90
N TRP A 87 27.45 -13.22 29.77
CA TRP A 87 27.42 -12.57 28.46
C TRP A 87 26.29 -13.13 27.61
N VAL A 88 25.38 -12.25 27.17
CA VAL A 88 24.30 -12.61 26.25
C VAL A 88 24.74 -12.30 24.82
N LEU A 89 24.94 -13.34 24.03
CA LEU A 89 25.39 -13.26 22.64
C LEU A 89 24.26 -13.59 21.65
N PRO A 90 24.29 -13.02 20.43
CA PRO A 90 23.44 -13.49 19.33
C PRO A 90 23.67 -14.98 19.05
N ARG A 91 22.64 -15.72 18.60
CA ARG A 91 22.59 -17.20 18.48
C ARG A 91 23.64 -17.88 17.57
N MET A 92 24.68 -17.20 17.13
CA MET A 92 25.56 -17.64 16.04
C MET A 92 27.05 -17.80 16.37
N GLU A 93 27.52 -17.56 17.61
CA GLU A 93 28.95 -17.73 17.90
C GLU A 93 29.25 -18.62 19.12
N PRO A 94 30.15 -19.62 18.99
CA PRO A 94 30.71 -20.34 20.12
C PRO A 94 31.85 -19.50 20.73
N ALA A 95 31.54 -18.64 21.69
CA ALA A 95 32.55 -18.00 22.52
C ALA A 95 32.58 -18.66 23.92
N LEU A 96 33.77 -18.92 24.44
CA LEU A 96 33.96 -19.37 25.83
C LEU A 96 34.33 -18.16 26.69
N PRO A 97 33.46 -17.69 27.59
CA PRO A 97 33.82 -16.63 28.52
C PRO A 97 34.83 -17.15 29.54
N THR A 98 35.88 -16.38 29.79
CA THR A 98 36.90 -16.68 30.82
C THR A 98 36.56 -15.86 32.07
N LEU A 99 36.32 -16.54 33.20
CA LEU A 99 35.83 -15.92 34.43
C LEU A 99 36.99 -15.57 35.39
N SER A 100 37.04 -14.32 35.85
CA SER A 100 37.84 -13.84 36.99
C SER A 100 36.89 -13.22 38.02
N ASP A 101 37.22 -13.27 39.33
CA ASP A 101 36.32 -12.96 40.46
C ASP A 101 35.63 -11.57 40.41
N ARG A 102 36.06 -10.63 39.55
CA ARG A 102 35.46 -9.29 39.36
C ARG A 102 35.36 -8.81 37.90
N GLU A 103 35.88 -9.58 36.96
CA GLU A 103 35.96 -9.19 35.55
C GLU A 103 35.63 -10.41 34.68
N MET A 104 34.73 -10.23 33.72
CA MET A 104 34.43 -11.26 32.73
C MET A 104 34.98 -10.84 31.38
N VAL A 105 35.92 -11.61 30.86
CA VAL A 105 36.51 -11.33 29.55
C VAL A 105 35.85 -12.22 28.51
N LEU A 106 35.26 -11.59 27.51
CA LEU A 106 34.75 -12.25 26.32
C LEU A 106 35.79 -12.13 25.21
N GLU A 107 36.40 -13.27 24.87
CA GLU A 107 37.33 -13.38 23.75
C GLU A 107 36.60 -13.90 22.51
N ILE A 108 36.48 -13.04 21.49
CA ILE A 108 35.92 -13.42 20.20
C ILE A 108 37.08 -13.55 19.23
N THR A 109 37.42 -14.79 18.89
CA THR A 109 38.39 -15.11 17.82
C THR A 109 37.65 -15.33 16.51
N ASN A 110 38.13 -14.72 15.42
CA ASN A 110 37.51 -14.82 14.08
C ASN A 110 36.11 -14.19 14.03
N VAL A 111 36.03 -12.89 14.30
CA VAL A 111 34.80 -12.08 14.30
C VAL A 111 34.02 -12.25 12.98
N SER A 112 32.75 -12.66 13.06
CA SER A 112 31.87 -12.79 11.90
C SER A 112 31.25 -11.46 11.47
N SER A 113 30.84 -11.36 10.20
CA SER A 113 30.05 -10.22 9.69
C SER A 113 28.71 -10.08 10.41
N GLY A 114 28.15 -11.19 10.89
CA GLY A 114 26.89 -11.23 11.64
C GLY A 114 26.95 -10.57 13.02
N LEU A 115 28.12 -10.18 13.53
CA LEU A 115 28.24 -9.38 14.75
C LEU A 115 28.12 -7.86 14.50
N ASN A 116 28.15 -7.43 13.25
CA ASN A 116 28.09 -6.01 12.91
C ASN A 116 26.75 -5.40 13.35
N HIS A 117 26.80 -4.29 14.10
CA HIS A 117 25.61 -3.61 14.64
C HIS A 117 24.67 -4.47 15.50
N ASN A 118 25.11 -5.65 15.95
CA ASN A 118 24.40 -6.45 16.94
C ASN A 118 24.84 -6.10 18.36
N ASN A 119 23.88 -6.11 19.29
CA ASN A 119 24.14 -5.82 20.70
C ASN A 119 24.82 -7.03 21.36
N LEU A 120 25.99 -6.78 21.93
CA LEU A 120 26.67 -7.68 22.85
C LEU A 120 26.39 -7.19 24.27
N THR A 121 25.60 -7.96 25.01
CA THR A 121 25.10 -7.52 26.32
C THR A 121 25.85 -8.24 27.43
N CYS A 122 26.51 -7.48 28.30
CA CYS A 122 26.96 -8.00 29.58
C CYS A 122 25.87 -7.76 30.61
N GLN A 123 25.48 -8.80 31.33
CA GLN A 123 24.50 -8.70 32.41
C GLN A 123 25.08 -9.23 33.72
N ALA A 124 24.69 -8.61 34.83
CA ALA A 124 25.04 -9.06 36.17
C ALA A 124 23.82 -8.99 37.09
N GLU A 125 23.64 -10.02 37.91
CA GLU A 125 22.53 -10.15 38.84
C GLU A 125 23.05 -10.34 40.26
N ASN A 126 22.46 -9.61 41.22
CA ASN A 126 22.61 -9.87 42.64
C ASN A 126 21.23 -10.06 43.29
N ALA A 127 21.19 -10.25 44.62
CA ALA A 127 19.94 -10.41 45.35
C ALA A 127 18.99 -9.18 45.30
N VAL A 128 19.44 -8.04 44.76
CA VAL A 128 18.68 -6.78 44.63
C VAL A 128 18.05 -6.66 43.25
N GLY A 129 18.76 -7.04 42.20
CA GLY A 129 18.28 -6.93 40.83
C GLY A 129 19.34 -7.17 39.76
N LEU A 130 18.90 -7.03 38.51
CA LEU A 130 19.69 -7.20 37.30
C LEU A 130 20.19 -5.84 36.80
N ALA A 131 21.43 -5.79 36.34
CA ALA A 131 21.96 -4.69 35.55
C ALA A 131 22.56 -5.21 34.25
N GLU A 132 22.36 -4.45 33.18
CA GLU A 132 22.82 -4.79 31.83
C GLU A 132 23.47 -3.58 31.16
N GLU A 133 24.48 -3.85 30.34
CA GLU A 133 25.03 -2.88 29.41
C GLU A 133 25.29 -3.56 28.08
N SER A 134 25.05 -2.85 26.98
CA SER A 134 25.25 -3.38 25.62
C SER A 134 26.25 -2.55 24.84
N VAL A 135 27.10 -3.24 24.07
CA VAL A 135 28.02 -2.62 23.11
C VAL A 135 27.72 -3.12 21.71
N MET A 136 27.76 -2.23 20.72
CA MET A 136 27.71 -2.59 19.30
C MET A 136 29.11 -2.50 18.70
N LEU A 137 29.52 -3.56 18.00
CA LEU A 137 30.77 -3.57 17.25
C LEU A 137 30.54 -3.07 15.82
N ASN A 138 31.52 -2.33 15.29
CA ASN A 138 31.57 -1.96 13.88
C ASN A 138 32.55 -2.89 13.16
N VAL A 139 32.00 -3.89 12.49
CA VAL A 139 32.75 -4.93 11.77
C VAL A 139 32.64 -4.67 10.29
N THR A 140 33.78 -4.55 9.62
CA THR A 140 33.89 -4.29 8.19
C THR A 140 34.19 -5.58 7.42
N PHE A 141 33.51 -5.79 6.31
CA PHE A 141 33.54 -7.00 5.51
C PHE A 141 33.21 -6.69 4.03
N PRO A 142 33.67 -7.51 3.07
CA PRO A 142 33.34 -7.34 1.65
C PRO A 142 31.82 -7.51 1.42
N PRO A 143 31.25 -6.87 0.40
CA PRO A 143 29.82 -6.95 0.17
C PRO A 143 29.43 -8.29 -0.44
N VAL A 144 28.25 -8.77 -0.09
CA VAL A 144 27.67 -10.03 -0.57
C VAL A 144 26.26 -9.79 -1.09
N ILE A 145 25.95 -10.33 -2.26
CA ILE A 145 24.60 -10.32 -2.82
C ILE A 145 23.80 -11.41 -2.10
N VAL A 146 22.93 -11.01 -1.18
CA VAL A 146 22.05 -11.91 -0.44
C VAL A 146 21.00 -12.49 -1.40
N ALA A 147 20.34 -11.61 -2.16
CA ALA A 147 19.27 -11.99 -3.06
C ALA A 147 19.34 -11.21 -4.39
N LEU A 148 18.99 -11.90 -5.48
CA LEU A 148 18.74 -11.31 -6.80
C LEU A 148 17.66 -12.17 -7.46
N HIS A 149 16.50 -11.58 -7.77
CA HIS A 149 15.38 -12.32 -8.35
C HIS A 149 15.09 -11.88 -9.78
N GLU A 150 14.30 -12.70 -10.48
CA GLU A 150 13.79 -12.38 -11.81
C GLU A 150 12.94 -11.11 -11.81
N ALA A 151 12.80 -10.50 -12.99
CA ALA A 151 12.03 -9.28 -13.15
C ALA A 151 10.54 -9.50 -12.83
N ILE A 152 9.98 -8.67 -11.96
CA ILE A 152 8.58 -8.71 -11.53
C ILE A 152 7.84 -7.53 -12.17
N ALA A 153 6.71 -7.81 -12.82
CA ALA A 153 5.86 -6.78 -13.42
C ALA A 153 4.93 -6.15 -12.38
N GLN A 154 5.07 -4.84 -12.13
CA GLN A 154 4.19 -4.04 -11.27
C GLN A 154 3.72 -2.74 -12.00
N HIS A 155 3.87 -1.54 -11.40
CA HIS A 155 3.68 -0.26 -12.10
C HIS A 155 4.84 0.02 -13.06
N TYR A 156 6.06 -0.23 -12.59
CA TYR A 156 7.27 -0.43 -13.39
C TYR A 156 7.72 -1.88 -13.26
N TRP A 157 8.56 -2.34 -14.18
CA TRP A 157 9.24 -3.62 -14.00
C TRP A 157 10.35 -3.45 -12.97
N CYS A 158 10.49 -4.43 -12.09
CA CYS A 158 11.48 -4.39 -11.03
C CYS A 158 12.33 -5.66 -11.05
N ILE A 159 13.65 -5.53 -11.09
CA ILE A 159 14.57 -6.63 -10.74
C ILE A 159 15.00 -6.39 -9.29
N PRO A 160 14.40 -7.10 -8.31
CA PRO A 160 14.68 -6.84 -6.91
C PRO A 160 15.97 -7.54 -6.47
N PHE A 161 16.71 -6.87 -5.60
CA PHE A 161 17.96 -7.36 -5.06
C PHE A 161 18.14 -6.99 -3.59
N SER A 162 19.04 -7.70 -2.91
CA SER A 162 19.43 -7.42 -1.53
C SER A 162 20.93 -7.66 -1.38
N VAL A 163 21.62 -6.70 -0.78
CA VAL A 163 23.08 -6.68 -0.67
C VAL A 163 23.44 -6.37 0.76
N GLU A 164 24.36 -7.13 1.33
CA GLU A 164 24.88 -6.86 2.67
C GLU A 164 26.35 -6.43 2.55
N GLY A 165 26.76 -5.36 3.24
CA GLY A 165 28.15 -4.93 3.23
C GLY A 165 28.44 -3.74 4.16
N ASN A 166 29.63 -3.74 4.76
CA ASN A 166 30.12 -2.63 5.58
C ASN A 166 31.62 -2.41 5.32
N PRO A 167 32.09 -1.25 4.82
CA PRO A 167 31.34 -0.03 4.50
C PRO A 167 30.30 -0.23 3.39
N ALA A 168 29.34 0.69 3.33
CA ALA A 168 28.25 0.68 2.36
C ALA A 168 28.78 0.43 0.93
N PRO A 169 28.27 -0.59 0.23
CA PRO A 169 28.75 -0.93 -1.10
C PRO A 169 28.26 0.06 -2.16
N SER A 170 29.12 0.32 -3.13
CA SER A 170 28.74 0.91 -4.41
C SER A 170 28.01 -0.13 -5.27
N ILE A 171 26.92 0.28 -5.90
CA ILE A 171 26.05 -0.57 -6.71
C ILE A 171 26.10 -0.11 -8.16
N SER A 172 26.28 -1.04 -9.09
CA SER A 172 26.24 -0.78 -10.53
C SER A 172 25.74 -2.00 -11.31
N TRP A 173 25.36 -1.80 -12.57
CA TRP A 173 24.76 -2.85 -13.40
C TRP A 173 25.50 -3.02 -14.72
N LEU A 174 25.56 -4.28 -15.18
CA LEU A 174 25.88 -4.61 -16.57
C LEU A 174 24.65 -5.17 -17.27
N PHE A 175 24.46 -4.80 -18.53
CA PHE A 175 23.49 -5.39 -19.45
C PHE A 175 24.24 -6.08 -20.59
N ASN A 176 24.05 -7.40 -20.74
CA ASN A 176 24.75 -8.25 -21.70
C ASN A 176 26.29 -8.06 -21.69
N GLY A 177 26.86 -7.86 -20.50
CA GLY A 177 28.30 -7.67 -20.29
C GLY A 177 28.80 -6.23 -20.51
N THR A 178 27.95 -5.29 -20.93
CA THR A 178 28.28 -3.87 -21.08
C THR A 178 27.71 -3.06 -19.92
N ALA A 179 28.36 -1.96 -19.53
CA ALA A 179 27.87 -1.11 -18.44
C ALA A 179 26.48 -0.56 -18.79
N LEU A 180 25.50 -0.80 -17.92
CA LEU A 180 24.14 -0.32 -18.09
C LEU A 180 24.09 1.17 -17.74
N ALA A 181 23.82 2.02 -18.73
CA ALA A 181 23.65 3.44 -18.50
C ALA A 181 22.29 3.71 -17.84
N GLU A 182 22.31 4.27 -16.64
CA GLU A 182 21.08 4.67 -15.96
C GLU A 182 20.45 5.91 -16.62
N SER A 183 19.12 5.93 -16.67
CA SER A 183 18.29 6.97 -17.28
C SER A 183 16.97 7.12 -16.50
N PRO A 184 16.13 8.13 -16.77
CA PRO A 184 14.81 8.25 -16.14
C PRO A 184 13.91 7.02 -16.33
N TYR A 185 14.21 6.15 -17.30
CA TYR A 185 13.44 4.95 -17.61
C TYR A 185 14.08 3.66 -17.09
N ILE A 186 15.38 3.65 -16.82
CA ILE A 186 16.09 2.50 -16.26
C ILE A 186 17.04 3.02 -15.18
N HIS A 187 16.72 2.83 -13.91
CA HIS A 187 17.53 3.33 -12.82
C HIS A 187 17.46 2.43 -11.59
N THR A 188 18.49 2.50 -10.75
CA THR A 188 18.55 1.76 -9.50
C THR A 188 17.86 2.54 -8.39
N LEU A 189 16.83 1.96 -7.79
CA LEU A 189 16.16 2.50 -6.62
C LEU A 189 16.59 1.71 -5.38
N ILE A 190 17.28 2.36 -4.44
CA ILE A 190 17.56 1.78 -3.11
C ILE A 190 16.39 2.12 -2.20
N MET A 191 15.77 1.10 -1.61
CA MET A 191 14.66 1.24 -0.67
C MET A 191 15.26 1.35 0.73
N GLU A 192 15.62 2.56 1.16
CA GLU A 192 16.14 2.76 2.52
C GLU A 192 15.01 2.74 3.55
N TYR A 193 15.03 1.78 4.49
CA TYR A 193 14.44 1.94 5.82
C TYR A 193 15.17 1.07 6.84
N GLU A 194 16.07 1.71 7.59
CA GLU A 194 16.45 1.53 9.00
C GLU A 194 17.82 2.22 9.19
N HIS A 195 17.93 3.14 10.15
CA HIS A 195 19.25 3.68 10.50
C HIS A 195 19.99 2.59 11.29
N ASN A 196 21.16 2.16 10.79
CA ASN A 196 22.09 1.17 11.37
C ASN A 196 22.02 -0.29 10.82
N THR A 197 21.38 -0.56 9.69
CA THR A 197 21.47 -1.87 9.04
C THR A 197 22.60 -1.92 8.00
N SER A 198 23.28 -3.06 7.89
CA SER A 198 24.30 -3.33 6.84
C SER A 198 23.70 -3.95 5.57
N VAL A 199 22.37 -4.11 5.52
CA VAL A 199 21.64 -4.73 4.41
C VAL A 199 20.89 -3.65 3.64
N PHE A 200 21.15 -3.59 2.34
CA PHE A 200 20.55 -2.67 1.38
C PHE A 200 19.59 -3.46 0.48
N HIS A 201 18.32 -3.09 0.53
CA HIS A 201 17.31 -3.61 -0.39
C HIS A 201 17.09 -2.62 -1.52
N GLY A 202 16.99 -3.13 -2.75
CA GLY A 202 16.81 -2.25 -3.90
C GLY A 202 16.16 -2.95 -5.08
N CYS A 203 15.88 -2.14 -6.09
CA CYS A 203 15.21 -2.55 -7.30
C CYS A 203 15.83 -1.83 -8.50
N LEU A 204 16.29 -2.57 -9.51
CA LEU A 204 16.51 -1.97 -10.82
C LEU A 204 15.14 -1.80 -11.49
N GLN A 205 14.68 -0.55 -11.56
CA GLN A 205 13.40 -0.22 -12.17
C GLN A 205 13.55 -0.03 -13.67
N LEU A 206 12.65 -0.63 -14.44
CA LEU A 206 12.51 -0.42 -15.87
C LEU A 206 11.09 0.05 -16.18
N ASN A 207 10.97 1.25 -16.74
CA ASN A 207 9.72 1.83 -17.17
C ASN A 207 9.40 1.37 -18.60
N ARG A 208 8.37 0.54 -18.75
CA ARG A 208 7.90 -0.02 -20.03
C ARG A 208 9.02 -0.63 -20.90
N PRO A 209 9.82 -1.58 -20.38
CA PRO A 209 10.84 -2.27 -21.16
C PRO A 209 10.22 -3.05 -22.31
N THR A 210 10.96 -3.17 -23.40
CA THR A 210 10.55 -3.95 -24.59
C THR A 210 11.47 -5.14 -24.83
N HIS A 211 11.26 -5.90 -25.91
CA HIS A 211 12.09 -7.06 -26.26
C HIS A 211 13.59 -6.70 -26.41
N VAL A 212 13.93 -5.45 -26.72
CA VAL A 212 15.33 -4.97 -26.81
C VAL A 212 16.02 -4.88 -25.43
N ASN A 213 15.22 -4.83 -24.37
CA ASN A 213 15.72 -4.87 -22.98
C ASN A 213 15.85 -6.32 -22.48
N ASN A 214 15.47 -7.33 -23.26
CA ASN A 214 15.72 -8.70 -22.86
C ASN A 214 17.22 -8.98 -22.89
N GLY A 215 17.73 -9.58 -21.83
CA GLY A 215 19.15 -9.86 -21.74
C GLY A 215 19.57 -10.28 -20.35
N ASN A 216 20.87 -10.44 -20.19
CA ASN A 216 21.47 -10.81 -18.93
C ASN A 216 21.84 -9.53 -18.16
N TYR A 217 21.24 -9.36 -16.99
CA TYR A 217 21.50 -8.25 -16.07
C TYR A 217 22.43 -8.74 -14.96
N THR A 218 23.62 -8.14 -14.86
CA THR A 218 24.59 -8.46 -13.80
C THR A 218 24.64 -7.31 -12.81
N LEU A 219 24.25 -7.60 -11.57
CA LEU A 219 24.43 -6.71 -10.44
C LEU A 219 25.89 -6.79 -9.99
N LEU A 220 26.57 -5.65 -9.90
CA LEU A 220 27.93 -5.51 -9.40
C LEU A 220 27.90 -4.68 -8.11
N VAL A 221 28.44 -5.25 -7.04
CA VAL A 221 28.55 -4.57 -5.75
C VAL A 221 30.00 -4.54 -5.31
N SER A 222 30.48 -3.39 -4.84
CA SER A 222 31.88 -3.29 -4.40
C SER A 222 32.07 -2.27 -3.28
N ASN A 223 32.98 -2.59 -2.37
CA ASN A 223 33.49 -1.67 -1.36
C ASN A 223 35.04 -1.81 -1.29
N PRO A 224 35.75 -1.04 -0.46
CA PRO A 224 37.22 -1.12 -0.38
C PRO A 224 37.79 -2.48 0.04
N LEU A 225 36.97 -3.41 0.53
CA LEU A 225 37.37 -4.73 1.01
C LEU A 225 37.12 -5.85 -0.01
N GLY A 226 36.27 -5.63 -1.01
CA GLY A 226 36.00 -6.62 -2.04
C GLY A 226 34.81 -6.28 -2.93
N SER A 227 34.44 -7.23 -3.78
CA SER A 227 33.33 -7.09 -4.71
C SER A 227 32.61 -8.43 -4.91
N ASP A 228 31.32 -8.38 -5.16
CA ASP A 228 30.50 -9.53 -5.54
C ASP A 228 29.68 -9.20 -6.80
N ALA A 229 29.34 -10.23 -7.57
CA ALA A 229 28.62 -10.09 -8.83
C ALA A 229 27.66 -11.26 -9.04
N ARG A 230 26.41 -10.96 -9.40
CA ARG A 230 25.40 -11.98 -9.72
C ARG A 230 24.57 -11.56 -10.91
N SER A 231 24.26 -12.52 -11.76
CA SER A 231 23.49 -12.29 -12.99
C SER A 231 22.09 -12.88 -12.90
N VAL A 232 21.14 -12.20 -13.54
CA VAL A 232 19.75 -12.66 -13.71
C VAL A 232 19.26 -12.33 -15.11
N GLN A 233 18.44 -13.21 -15.67
CA GLN A 233 17.87 -12.99 -17.00
C GLN A 233 16.66 -12.06 -16.90
N GLY A 234 16.72 -10.91 -17.56
CA GLY A 234 15.58 -10.04 -17.81
C GLY A 234 14.80 -10.53 -19.02
N ARG A 235 13.51 -10.85 -18.84
CA ARG A 235 12.56 -11.23 -19.90
C ARG A 235 11.30 -10.39 -19.74
N PHE A 236 11.10 -9.44 -20.65
CA PHE A 236 10.06 -8.41 -20.53
C PHE A 236 8.98 -8.50 -21.61
N MET A 237 9.40 -8.76 -22.86
CA MET A 237 8.50 -8.99 -23.99
C MET A 237 9.11 -9.98 -24.97
N ASP A 238 8.31 -10.89 -25.50
CA ASP A 238 8.74 -11.77 -26.59
C ASP A 238 9.05 -10.95 -27.84
N ASN A 239 10.08 -11.36 -28.59
CA ASN A 239 10.39 -10.72 -29.86
C ASN A 239 9.21 -10.95 -30.83
N PRO A 240 8.46 -9.91 -31.24
CA PRO A 240 7.32 -10.07 -32.13
C PRO A 240 7.74 -10.39 -33.58
N PHE A 241 9.05 -10.35 -33.88
CA PHE A 241 9.61 -10.63 -35.19
C PHE A 241 10.19 -12.05 -35.24
N SER A 242 9.93 -12.78 -36.34
CA SER A 242 10.50 -14.11 -36.59
C SER A 242 11.97 -14.10 -37.04
N PHE A 243 12.63 -12.94 -36.97
CA PHE A 243 14.03 -12.72 -37.33
C PHE A 243 14.68 -11.79 -36.31
N ASN A 244 15.95 -12.03 -36.03
CA ASN A 244 16.74 -11.21 -35.12
C ASN A 244 17.17 -9.93 -35.89
N PRO A 245 16.85 -8.71 -35.44
CA PRO A 245 17.17 -7.49 -36.20
C PRO A 245 18.68 -7.23 -36.37
N GLU A 246 19.54 -7.93 -35.61
CA GLU A 246 20.99 -7.90 -35.76
C GLU A 246 21.54 -8.94 -36.75
N GLU A 247 20.71 -9.84 -37.30
CA GLU A 247 21.11 -10.76 -38.35
C GLU A 247 20.90 -10.15 -39.75
N PRO A 248 21.92 -10.16 -40.63
CA PRO A 248 21.74 -9.74 -42.01
C PRO A 248 20.81 -10.72 -42.75
N ILE A 249 19.73 -10.18 -43.32
CA ILE A 249 18.70 -10.92 -44.06
C ILE A 249 19.36 -11.80 -45.16
N PRO A 250 19.23 -13.14 -45.11
CA PRO A 250 19.78 -14.00 -46.14
C PRO A 250 18.80 -14.17 -47.30
N GLY A 251 19.17 -13.61 -48.46
CA GLY A 251 18.84 -14.20 -49.76
C GLY A 251 17.87 -13.44 -50.67
N THR A 252 18.43 -12.61 -51.54
CA THR A 252 17.92 -12.42 -52.91
C THR A 252 19.03 -12.78 -53.90
N ARG A 253 19.08 -14.05 -54.32
CA ARG A 253 19.79 -14.45 -55.53
C ARG A 253 18.83 -14.35 -56.71
N LEU A 254 18.97 -13.30 -57.52
CA LEU A 254 18.67 -13.35 -58.96
C LEU A 254 19.71 -12.50 -59.70
N ARG A 255 20.42 -13.17 -60.61
CA ARG A 255 21.49 -12.72 -61.54
C ARG A 255 21.09 -11.39 -62.24
N ALA A 256 21.97 -10.48 -62.67
CA ALA A 256 23.21 -10.68 -63.39
C ALA A 256 23.98 -9.33 -63.55
N LEU A 257 25.27 -9.44 -63.87
CA LEU A 257 26.14 -8.45 -64.54
C LEU A 257 26.69 -7.26 -63.73
N GLY A 258 27.81 -7.55 -63.04
CA GLY A 258 29.10 -6.94 -63.39
C GLY A 258 29.44 -5.58 -62.80
N ARG A 259 30.21 -5.57 -61.70
CA ARG A 259 31.60 -5.07 -61.70
C ARG A 259 32.24 -5.27 -60.32
N VAL A 260 33.52 -5.61 -60.37
CA VAL A 260 34.45 -5.77 -59.25
C VAL A 260 34.59 -4.45 -58.48
N CYS A 261 34.37 -4.48 -57.17
CA CYS A 261 34.86 -3.45 -56.25
C CYS A 261 36.07 -3.99 -55.51
N THR A 262 37.25 -3.42 -55.81
CA THR A 262 38.41 -3.48 -54.91
C THR A 262 38.34 -2.31 -53.94
N ARG A 263 38.39 -2.63 -52.65
CA ARG A 263 38.56 -1.71 -51.51
C ARG A 263 39.85 -0.89 -51.65
N ASN A 264 39.78 0.39 -51.27
CA ASN A 264 40.49 0.90 -50.09
C ASN A 264 39.94 2.28 -49.65
N SER A 265 39.93 2.44 -48.32
CA SER A 265 39.59 3.59 -47.44
C SER A 265 39.75 4.99 -48.04
N SER A 266 38.93 5.99 -47.69
CA SER A 266 38.84 6.58 -46.34
C SER A 266 37.71 7.60 -46.16
N LEU A 267 37.16 7.65 -44.94
CA LEU A 267 36.78 8.83 -44.15
C LEU A 267 36.18 10.06 -44.88
N GLU A 268 34.85 10.22 -44.85
CA GLU A 268 34.15 11.52 -44.70
C GLU A 268 32.63 11.29 -44.56
N GLY A 269 31.96 12.14 -43.77
CA GLY A 269 30.57 11.99 -43.32
C GLY A 269 29.48 12.13 -44.41
N PRO A 270 28.20 11.93 -44.06
CA PRO A 270 27.13 11.94 -45.04
C PRO A 270 26.83 13.38 -45.50
N VAL A 271 27.05 13.64 -46.79
CA VAL A 271 26.51 14.80 -47.49
C VAL A 271 25.08 14.46 -47.89
N GLU A 272 24.11 15.04 -47.18
CA GLU A 272 22.70 15.06 -47.59
C GLU A 272 22.52 16.00 -48.79
N THR A 273 21.95 15.48 -49.88
CA THR A 273 21.58 16.25 -51.07
C THR A 273 20.27 17.01 -50.83
N THR A 274 20.31 18.33 -50.91
CA THR A 274 19.26 19.29 -50.54
C THR A 274 18.10 19.48 -51.54
N ASP A 275 17.95 18.67 -52.58
CA ASP A 275 16.99 18.98 -53.66
C ASP A 275 15.58 18.37 -53.51
N GLU A 276 15.35 17.38 -52.64
CA GLU A 276 14.00 16.80 -52.47
C GLU A 276 13.15 17.49 -51.38
N HIS A 277 13.76 18.24 -50.46
CA HIS A 277 13.02 18.88 -49.36
C HIS A 277 12.30 20.18 -49.75
N MET A 278 12.76 20.88 -50.80
CA MET A 278 12.17 22.18 -51.16
C MET A 278 10.79 22.01 -51.83
N PHE A 279 10.58 20.92 -52.58
CA PHE A 279 9.31 20.66 -53.26
C PHE A 279 8.22 20.18 -52.28
N GLY A 280 8.58 19.32 -51.31
CA GLY A 280 7.63 18.80 -50.31
C GLY A 280 7.12 19.87 -49.35
N VAL A 281 7.98 20.82 -48.95
CA VAL A 281 7.60 21.90 -48.04
C VAL A 281 6.66 22.91 -48.72
N SER A 282 6.88 23.24 -49.99
CA SER A 282 5.97 24.13 -50.73
C SER A 282 4.58 23.53 -50.93
N VAL A 283 4.47 22.21 -51.15
CA VAL A 283 3.17 21.52 -51.27
C VAL A 283 2.43 21.48 -49.93
N ALA A 284 3.14 21.20 -48.83
CA ALA A 284 2.54 21.17 -47.49
C ALA A 284 2.01 22.55 -47.06
N VAL A 285 2.76 23.62 -47.33
CA VAL A 285 2.33 24.99 -47.03
C VAL A 285 1.11 25.38 -47.89
N ALA A 286 1.09 25.03 -49.17
CA ALA A 286 -0.05 25.29 -50.04
C ALA A 286 -1.32 24.58 -49.55
N LEU A 287 -1.22 23.32 -49.11
CA LEU A 287 -2.34 22.55 -48.54
C LEU A 287 -2.85 23.16 -47.23
N ALA A 288 -1.95 23.61 -46.35
CA ALA A 288 -2.31 24.24 -45.08
C ALA A 288 -3.04 25.58 -45.28
N VAL A 289 -2.57 26.40 -46.24
CA VAL A 289 -3.23 27.65 -46.62
C VAL A 289 -4.61 27.38 -47.21
N PHE A 290 -4.74 26.36 -48.07
CA PHE A 290 -6.03 25.99 -48.66
C PHE A 290 -7.04 25.51 -47.61
N ALA A 291 -6.61 24.68 -46.65
CA ALA A 291 -7.46 24.23 -45.55
C ALA A 291 -7.92 25.41 -44.66
N SER A 292 -7.03 26.37 -44.41
CA SER A 292 -7.34 27.57 -43.61
C SER A 292 -8.32 28.51 -44.31
N LEU A 293 -8.17 28.69 -45.63
CA LEU A 293 -9.10 29.46 -46.44
C LEU A 293 -10.47 28.77 -46.55
N PHE A 294 -10.49 27.44 -46.64
CA PHE A 294 -11.73 26.67 -46.66
C PHE A 294 -12.49 26.77 -45.33
N LEU A 295 -11.79 26.65 -44.19
CA LEU A 295 -12.39 26.77 -42.86
C LEU A 295 -12.92 28.20 -42.61
N SER A 296 -12.18 29.23 -43.01
CA SER A 296 -12.64 30.61 -42.87
C SER A 296 -13.81 30.95 -43.79
N ALA A 297 -13.83 30.41 -45.02
CA ALA A 297 -14.99 30.52 -45.91
C ALA A 297 -16.22 29.79 -45.35
N MET A 298 -16.06 28.59 -44.78
CA MET A 298 -17.13 27.86 -44.10
C MET A 298 -17.68 28.63 -42.90
N LEU A 299 -16.81 29.23 -42.08
CA LEU A 299 -17.22 30.06 -40.94
C LEU A 299 -17.98 31.31 -41.39
N LEU A 300 -17.56 31.94 -42.48
CA LEU A 300 -18.26 33.08 -43.08
C LEU A 300 -19.60 32.66 -43.68
N VAL A 301 -19.70 31.49 -44.32
CA VAL A 301 -20.96 30.93 -44.82
C VAL A 301 -21.90 30.60 -43.66
N LEU A 302 -21.41 29.99 -42.57
CA LEU A 302 -22.21 29.71 -41.38
C LEU A 302 -22.70 30.99 -40.70
N ASN A 303 -21.85 32.01 -40.58
CA ASN A 303 -22.26 33.32 -40.04
C ASN A 303 -23.25 34.07 -40.96
N LYS A 304 -23.11 33.94 -42.28
CA LYS A 304 -23.96 34.64 -43.26
C LYS A 304 -25.28 33.91 -43.53
N CYS A 305 -25.30 32.58 -43.43
CA CYS A 305 -26.50 31.74 -43.50
C CYS A 305 -27.27 31.69 -42.17
N GLY A 306 -26.60 31.87 -41.03
CA GLY A 306 -27.25 32.03 -39.72
C GLY A 306 -28.14 33.30 -39.61
N HIS A 307 -27.96 34.27 -40.52
CA HIS A 307 -28.68 35.54 -40.51
C HIS A 307 -29.88 35.63 -41.50
N ARG A 308 -30.23 34.55 -42.23
CA ARG A 308 -31.39 34.57 -43.16
C ARG A 308 -32.32 33.35 -43.00
N SER A 309 -33.26 33.53 -42.07
CA SER A 309 -34.67 33.05 -41.97
C SER A 309 -35.10 31.66 -42.45
N LYS A 310 -35.97 31.07 -41.61
CA LYS A 310 -37.09 30.15 -41.94
C LYS A 310 -36.72 28.70 -42.28
N PHE A 311 -36.63 27.86 -41.25
CA PHE A 311 -37.43 26.63 -41.09
C PHE A 311 -37.16 26.09 -39.66
N GLY A 312 -38.23 25.94 -38.86
CA GLY A 312 -38.13 25.62 -37.43
C GLY A 312 -37.95 24.14 -37.15
N ILE A 313 -36.97 23.82 -36.31
CA ILE A 313 -36.93 22.66 -35.41
C ILE A 313 -36.34 23.18 -34.10
N ASN A 314 -37.15 23.18 -33.03
CA ASN A 314 -36.83 23.79 -31.74
C ASN A 314 -35.62 23.10 -31.07
N ARG A 315 -34.44 23.70 -31.24
CA ARG A 315 -33.34 23.66 -30.27
C ARG A 315 -33.44 24.93 -29.42
N SER A 316 -34.05 24.82 -28.24
CA SER A 316 -33.83 25.78 -27.17
C SER A 316 -32.63 25.29 -26.36
N ALA A 317 -31.44 25.68 -26.79
CA ALA A 317 -30.30 25.84 -25.91
C ALA A 317 -29.60 27.11 -26.36
N VAL A 318 -29.41 28.04 -25.43
CA VAL A 318 -28.24 28.92 -25.27
C VAL A 318 -28.65 30.10 -24.38
N LEU A 319 -27.97 30.18 -23.22
CA LEU A 319 -28.01 31.19 -22.16
C LEU A 319 -29.16 31.10 -21.15
N ALA A 320 -29.33 29.94 -20.50
CA ALA A 320 -29.80 29.92 -19.12
C ALA A 320 -28.56 29.92 -18.21
N GLN A 321 -28.48 30.95 -17.38
CA GLN A 321 -27.46 31.29 -16.39
C GLN A 321 -26.70 30.12 -15.76
N GLU A 322 -25.37 30.24 -15.69
CA GLU A 322 -24.52 29.53 -14.72
C GLU A 322 -25.03 29.69 -13.27
N ASP A 323 -25.83 30.73 -12.98
CA ASP A 323 -26.41 31.01 -11.66
C ASP A 323 -27.46 29.98 -11.19
N ASP A 324 -28.20 29.31 -12.08
CA ASP A 324 -29.22 28.31 -11.67
C ASP A 324 -28.60 26.96 -11.29
N LEU A 325 -27.50 26.58 -11.94
CA LEU A 325 -26.70 25.40 -11.56
C LEU A 325 -25.83 25.71 -10.32
N ALA A 326 -25.32 26.95 -10.23
CA ALA A 326 -24.66 27.45 -9.03
C ALA A 326 -25.61 27.46 -7.82
N MET A 327 -26.91 27.75 -7.98
CA MET A 327 -27.88 27.67 -6.88
C MET A 327 -28.04 26.26 -6.31
N SER A 328 -27.98 25.22 -7.15
CA SER A 328 -28.04 23.81 -6.68
C SER A 328 -26.76 23.37 -5.95
N LEU A 329 -25.61 23.97 -6.28
CA LEU A 329 -24.32 23.72 -5.62
C LEU A 329 -24.08 24.64 -4.41
N HIS A 330 -24.73 25.81 -4.33
CA HIS A 330 -24.67 26.71 -3.17
C HIS A 330 -25.32 26.11 -1.92
N PHE A 331 -26.31 25.21 -2.07
CA PHE A 331 -26.85 24.41 -0.96
C PHE A 331 -25.82 23.47 -0.32
N MET A 332 -24.71 23.16 -1.01
CA MET A 332 -23.65 22.29 -0.48
C MET A 332 -22.62 23.04 0.40
N ASN A 333 -22.79 24.35 0.62
CA ASN A 333 -21.74 25.22 1.18
C ASN A 333 -21.91 25.61 2.65
N LEU A 334 -22.67 24.84 3.46
CA LEU A 334 -22.65 24.99 4.91
C LEU A 334 -22.08 23.74 5.61
N GLY A 335 -20.90 23.92 6.21
CA GLY A 335 -20.45 23.14 7.37
C GLY A 335 -19.07 22.49 7.24
N SER A 336 -18.03 23.12 7.82
CA SER A 336 -17.20 22.51 8.88
C SER A 336 -16.09 23.46 9.36
N SER A 337 -16.21 23.89 10.63
CA SER A 337 -15.17 24.21 11.65
C SER A 337 -15.56 25.45 12.46
N PRO A 338 -15.71 25.37 13.81
CA PRO A 338 -15.87 26.55 14.66
C PRO A 338 -14.51 27.19 14.96
N PRO A 339 -14.41 28.53 15.04
CA PRO A 339 -13.27 29.18 15.69
C PRO A 339 -13.43 29.11 17.21
N SER A 340 -12.29 29.15 17.90
CA SER A 340 -12.18 29.10 19.35
C SER A 340 -12.95 30.22 20.07
N SER A 341 -13.39 29.88 21.29
CA SER A 341 -13.83 30.75 22.40
C SER A 341 -15.07 31.63 22.19
N ALA A 342 -16.21 31.18 22.72
CA ALA A 342 -17.05 31.86 23.73
C ALA A 342 -18.46 31.26 23.73
N GLU A 343 -18.96 30.86 24.89
CA GLU A 343 -20.32 30.38 25.10
C GLU A 343 -21.36 31.47 24.77
N SER A 344 -22.35 31.16 23.93
CA SER A 344 -23.78 31.22 24.28
C SER A 344 -24.70 31.20 23.05
N LYS A 345 -25.68 30.28 23.11
CA LYS A 345 -27.02 30.31 22.46
C LYS A 345 -27.10 30.55 20.94
N LEU A 346 -27.13 29.46 20.18
CA LEU A 346 -28.10 29.28 19.08
C LEU A 346 -28.31 27.78 18.78
N GLU A 347 -29.33 27.18 19.38
CA GLU A 347 -29.87 25.88 18.95
C GLU A 347 -30.62 26.07 17.62
N GLY A 348 -30.26 25.27 16.61
CA GLY A 348 -31.12 25.08 15.42
C GLY A 348 -30.44 25.15 14.05
N MET A 349 -29.48 24.26 13.76
CA MET A 349 -29.33 23.63 12.42
C MET A 349 -28.31 22.48 12.52
N LYS A 350 -28.78 21.26 12.82
CA LYS A 350 -27.94 20.05 12.80
C LYS A 350 -27.51 19.76 11.36
N SER A 351 -26.22 19.54 11.11
CA SER A 351 -25.76 18.98 9.85
C SER A 351 -26.35 17.57 9.70
N ASN A 352 -27.00 17.29 8.58
CA ASN A 352 -27.66 15.99 8.35
C ASN A 352 -26.66 14.93 7.89
N PHE A 353 -25.48 14.84 8.53
CA PHE A 353 -24.60 13.69 8.40
C PHE A 353 -25.12 12.60 9.34
N ILE A 354 -25.60 11.49 8.77
CA ILE A 354 -25.83 10.28 9.57
C ILE A 354 -24.45 9.68 9.80
N GLU A 355 -23.80 10.07 10.89
CA GLU A 355 -22.59 9.39 11.35
C GLU A 355 -22.93 7.92 11.59
N ASN A 356 -22.03 7.03 11.13
CA ASN A 356 -22.14 5.62 11.48
C ASN A 356 -22.24 5.52 13.01
N PRO A 357 -23.05 4.61 13.57
CA PRO A 357 -23.17 4.45 15.01
C PRO A 357 -21.76 4.46 15.62
N GLN A 358 -21.52 5.32 16.60
CA GLN A 358 -20.29 5.22 17.38
C GLN A 358 -20.40 3.91 18.14
N TYR A 359 -19.77 2.86 17.62
CA TYR A 359 -19.58 1.59 18.30
C TYR A 359 -18.58 1.83 19.45
N PHE A 360 -18.96 2.66 20.43
CA PHE A 360 -18.21 2.85 21.66
C PHE A 360 -18.37 1.59 22.49
N CYS A 361 -17.48 0.66 22.27
CA CYS A 361 -17.02 -0.29 23.26
C CYS A 361 -15.50 -0.25 23.15
N ASP A 362 -14.78 -0.43 24.25
CA ASP A 362 -13.32 -0.66 24.26
C ASP A 362 -13.02 -1.95 23.47
N ALA A 363 -13.15 -1.89 22.15
CA ALA A 363 -12.85 -2.99 21.26
C ALA A 363 -11.38 -3.27 21.44
N CYS A 364 -11.05 -4.48 21.89
CA CYS A 364 -9.67 -4.87 22.13
C CYS A 364 -8.96 -4.96 20.78
N VAL A 365 -8.46 -3.82 20.29
CA VAL A 365 -7.67 -3.75 19.07
C VAL A 365 -6.44 -4.61 19.30
N HIS A 366 -6.24 -5.59 18.42
CA HIS A 366 -5.08 -6.45 18.52
C HIS A 366 -3.83 -5.68 18.13
N HIS A 367 -2.84 -5.65 19.03
CA HIS A 367 -1.54 -5.02 18.78
C HIS A 367 -0.55 -6.07 18.28
N VAL A 368 -0.07 -5.87 17.05
CA VAL A 368 0.96 -6.68 16.41
C VAL A 368 2.31 -6.01 16.67
N GLN A 369 3.32 -6.81 17.06
CA GLN A 369 4.65 -6.28 17.35
C GLN A 369 5.40 -5.97 16.05
N ARG A 370 6.19 -4.89 16.03
CA ARG A 370 6.87 -4.44 14.81
C ARG A 370 7.81 -5.50 14.24
N ARG A 371 8.50 -6.23 15.13
CA ARG A 371 9.45 -7.32 14.81
C ARG A 371 8.81 -8.51 14.10
N ASP A 372 7.51 -8.72 14.27
CA ASP A 372 6.80 -9.82 13.63
C ASP A 372 6.42 -9.48 12.17
N ILE A 373 6.50 -8.20 11.77
CA ILE A 373 6.10 -7.70 10.45
C ILE A 373 7.34 -7.47 9.57
N VAL A 374 7.53 -8.32 8.58
CA VAL A 374 8.60 -8.21 7.58
C VAL A 374 8.01 -7.71 6.26
N LEU A 375 8.23 -6.43 5.96
CA LEU A 375 7.77 -5.82 4.70
C LEU A 375 8.49 -6.46 3.51
N LYS A 376 7.75 -6.70 2.42
CA LYS A 376 8.30 -7.27 1.18
C LYS A 376 8.39 -6.23 0.07
N TRP A 377 7.26 -5.77 -0.45
CA TRP A 377 7.22 -4.77 -1.52
C TRP A 377 5.93 -3.96 -1.49
N GLU A 378 5.96 -2.78 -2.11
CA GLU A 378 4.81 -1.88 -2.21
C GLU A 378 3.75 -2.46 -3.17
N LEU A 379 2.49 -2.48 -2.74
CA LEU A 379 1.32 -2.84 -3.55
C LEU A 379 0.66 -1.62 -4.17
N GLY A 380 0.73 -0.47 -3.49
CA GLY A 380 0.23 0.80 -3.98
C GLY A 380 0.31 1.91 -2.94
N GLU A 381 0.02 3.12 -3.40
CA GLU A 381 0.01 4.34 -2.61
C GLU A 381 -1.36 5.02 -2.75
N GLY A 382 -1.87 5.56 -1.65
CA GLY A 382 -3.07 6.38 -1.67
C GLY A 382 -2.98 7.60 -0.77
N ALA A 383 -4.14 8.25 -0.60
CA ALA A 383 -4.25 9.51 0.12
C ALA A 383 -3.82 9.42 1.59
N PHE A 384 -3.99 8.24 2.22
CA PHE A 384 -3.74 8.04 3.65
C PHE A 384 -2.44 7.30 3.97
N GLY A 385 -1.70 6.84 2.96
CA GLY A 385 -0.56 5.97 3.23
C GLY A 385 -0.12 5.12 2.05
N LYS A 386 0.93 4.36 2.30
CA LYS A 386 1.43 3.30 1.40
C LYS A 386 0.93 1.95 1.88
N VAL A 387 0.70 1.03 0.96
CA VAL A 387 0.34 -0.35 1.28
C VAL A 387 1.38 -1.30 0.75
N PHE A 388 1.80 -2.24 1.59
CA PHE A 388 2.85 -3.20 1.31
C PHE A 388 2.31 -4.61 1.43
N LEU A 389 2.85 -5.53 0.63
CA LEU A 389 2.83 -6.93 0.97
C LEU A 389 3.87 -7.14 2.07
N ALA A 390 3.50 -7.89 3.11
CA ALA A 390 4.40 -8.27 4.18
C ALA A 390 4.20 -9.73 4.58
N GLU A 391 5.21 -10.31 5.22
CA GLU A 391 5.05 -11.51 6.02
C GLU A 391 4.87 -11.12 7.48
N CYS A 392 3.87 -11.72 8.14
CA CYS A 392 3.65 -11.55 9.57
C CYS A 392 3.85 -12.88 10.28
N CYS A 393 4.72 -12.91 11.28
CA CYS A 393 4.90 -14.04 12.18
C CYS A 393 3.89 -13.98 13.33
N ASN A 394 3.56 -15.13 13.92
CA ASN A 394 2.78 -15.23 15.18
C ASN A 394 1.39 -14.53 15.16
N LEU A 395 0.83 -14.27 13.98
CA LEU A 395 -0.44 -13.53 13.85
C LEU A 395 -1.66 -14.42 14.12
N LEU A 396 -1.58 -15.70 13.75
CA LEU A 396 -2.61 -16.70 14.00
C LEU A 396 -1.98 -17.90 14.72
N PRO A 397 -2.65 -18.49 15.73
CA PRO A 397 -2.08 -19.61 16.52
C PRO A 397 -1.70 -20.83 15.67
N GLU A 398 -2.37 -21.03 14.54
CA GLU A 398 -2.23 -22.19 13.66
C GLU A 398 -1.18 -21.98 12.55
N GLN A 399 -0.65 -20.77 12.39
CA GLN A 399 0.29 -20.43 11.33
C GLN A 399 1.49 -19.66 11.87
N GLU A 400 2.69 -20.25 11.73
CA GLU A 400 3.93 -19.61 12.14
C GLU A 400 4.18 -18.30 11.37
N LYS A 401 3.87 -18.30 10.06
CA LYS A 401 4.01 -17.14 9.17
C LYS A 401 2.87 -17.08 8.15
N MET A 402 2.43 -15.87 7.81
CA MET A 402 1.44 -15.66 6.75
C MET A 402 1.65 -14.36 5.99
N LEU A 403 1.20 -14.32 4.73
CA LEU A 403 1.19 -13.09 3.93
C LEU A 403 0.04 -12.18 4.36
N VAL A 404 0.35 -10.89 4.54
CA VAL A 404 -0.57 -9.84 4.95
C VAL A 404 -0.40 -8.59 4.09
N ALA A 405 -1.43 -7.77 4.04
CA ALA A 405 -1.34 -6.40 3.52
C ALA A 405 -1.14 -5.43 4.68
N VAL A 406 -0.10 -4.60 4.62
CA VAL A 406 0.26 -3.62 5.63
C VAL A 406 0.00 -2.22 5.09
N LYS A 407 -0.91 -1.47 5.69
CA LYS A 407 -1.16 -0.05 5.39
C LYS A 407 -0.38 0.82 6.38
N ALA A 408 0.62 1.53 5.89
CA ALA A 408 1.49 2.42 6.65
C ALA A 408 1.07 3.88 6.42
N LEU A 409 0.83 4.63 7.49
CA LEU A 409 0.45 6.05 7.41
C LEU A 409 1.67 6.92 7.09
N LYS A 410 1.50 7.91 6.21
CA LYS A 410 2.58 8.83 5.80
C LYS A 410 2.96 9.85 6.89
N GLU A 411 1.97 10.40 7.57
CA GLU A 411 2.15 11.46 8.57
C GLU A 411 1.25 11.20 9.78
N ALA A 412 1.85 11.10 10.97
CA ALA A 412 1.15 10.87 12.22
C ALA A 412 0.87 12.18 12.97
N THR A 413 0.17 13.12 12.33
CA THR A 413 -0.39 14.28 13.04
C THR A 413 -1.35 13.81 14.12
N GLU A 414 -1.55 14.59 15.19
CA GLU A 414 -2.42 14.18 16.30
C GLU A 414 -3.86 13.85 15.82
N SER A 415 -4.38 14.64 14.87
CA SER A 415 -5.66 14.34 14.22
C SER A 415 -5.63 13.03 13.42
N ALA A 416 -4.55 12.77 12.68
CA ALA A 416 -4.41 11.52 11.91
C ALA A 416 -4.26 10.29 12.83
N ARG A 417 -3.64 10.44 14.00
CA ARG A 417 -3.57 9.38 15.03
C ARG A 417 -4.95 9.06 15.62
N LEU A 418 -5.75 10.10 15.91
CA LEU A 418 -7.13 9.91 16.36
C LEU A 418 -8.00 9.26 15.28
N ASP A 419 -7.83 9.66 14.01
CA ASP A 419 -8.52 9.03 12.87
C ASP A 419 -8.11 7.56 12.71
N PHE A 420 -6.81 7.28 12.82
CA PHE A 420 -6.26 5.92 12.78
C PHE A 420 -6.86 5.04 13.87
N GLN A 421 -6.90 5.52 15.12
CA GLN A 421 -7.44 4.75 16.24
C GLN A 421 -8.95 4.49 16.06
N ARG A 422 -9.72 5.51 15.65
CA ARG A 422 -11.15 5.34 15.34
C ARG A 422 -11.40 4.35 14.21
N GLU A 423 -10.59 4.40 13.15
CA GLU A 423 -10.65 3.47 12.03
C GLU A 423 -10.31 2.04 12.50
N ALA A 424 -9.28 1.86 13.33
CA ALA A 424 -8.89 0.56 13.87
C ALA A 424 -9.96 -0.06 14.78
N GLU A 425 -10.57 0.73 15.68
CA GLU A 425 -11.67 0.29 16.55
C GLU A 425 -12.87 -0.18 15.72
N LEU A 426 -13.25 0.61 14.72
CA LEU A 426 -14.33 0.29 13.80
C LEU A 426 -14.06 -1.00 13.00
N LEU A 427 -12.86 -1.12 12.42
CA LEU A 427 -12.47 -2.31 11.66
C LEU A 427 -12.37 -3.58 12.53
N THR A 428 -12.06 -3.44 13.82
CA THR A 428 -12.03 -4.57 14.77
C THR A 428 -13.41 -5.22 14.93
N VAL A 429 -14.48 -4.41 14.88
CA VAL A 429 -15.88 -4.87 14.99
C VAL A 429 -16.40 -5.43 13.67
N LEU A 430 -15.90 -4.96 12.53
CA LEU A 430 -16.37 -5.39 11.21
C LEU A 430 -15.74 -6.73 10.78
N GLN A 431 -16.31 -7.84 11.26
CA GLN A 431 -15.86 -9.20 10.91
C GLN A 431 -16.93 -10.00 10.16
N HIS A 432 -16.68 -10.28 8.88
CA HIS A 432 -17.58 -11.06 8.05
C HIS A 432 -16.83 -11.68 6.85
N GLN A 433 -17.31 -12.79 6.31
CA GLN A 433 -16.64 -13.52 5.21
C GLN A 433 -16.39 -12.66 3.97
N HIS A 434 -17.27 -11.68 3.70
CA HIS A 434 -17.20 -10.78 2.55
C HIS A 434 -16.80 -9.34 2.90
N ILE A 435 -16.19 -9.14 4.07
CA ILE A 435 -15.52 -7.89 4.46
C ILE A 435 -14.04 -8.23 4.64
N VAL A 436 -13.13 -7.38 4.15
CA VAL A 436 -11.69 -7.62 4.25
C VAL A 436 -11.30 -7.68 5.73
N LYS A 437 -10.71 -8.80 6.13
CA LYS A 437 -10.32 -9.10 7.50
C LYS A 437 -9.20 -8.18 7.94
N PHE A 438 -9.49 -7.41 8.98
CA PHE A 438 -8.53 -6.64 9.74
C PHE A 438 -7.95 -7.51 10.86
N TYR A 439 -6.62 -7.53 10.97
CA TYR A 439 -5.93 -8.31 11.99
C TYR A 439 -5.52 -7.48 13.21
N GLY A 440 -5.18 -6.21 13.02
CA GLY A 440 -4.72 -5.36 14.11
C GLY A 440 -3.85 -4.20 13.66
N VAL A 441 -3.23 -3.54 14.63
CA VAL A 441 -2.35 -2.38 14.43
C VAL A 441 -0.96 -2.64 14.99
N CYS A 442 0.05 -2.00 14.41
CA CYS A 442 1.35 -1.81 15.02
C CYS A 442 1.54 -0.31 15.27
N THR A 443 1.55 0.05 16.56
CA THR A 443 1.78 1.42 17.05
C THR A 443 3.19 1.60 17.64
N GLU A 444 4.03 0.56 17.53
CA GLU A 444 5.43 0.59 17.95
C GLU A 444 6.26 1.36 16.91
N GLY A 445 6.61 2.60 17.24
CA GLY A 445 7.38 3.48 16.35
C GLY A 445 6.55 4.07 15.20
N GLU A 446 7.25 4.67 14.25
CA GLU A 446 6.68 5.23 13.02
C GLU A 446 7.19 4.45 11.79
N PRO A 447 6.40 4.29 10.72
CA PRO A 447 5.02 4.76 10.59
C PRO A 447 4.01 3.87 11.34
N LEU A 448 2.87 4.43 11.76
CA LEU A 448 1.73 3.66 12.25
C LEU A 448 1.22 2.71 11.15
N ILE A 449 0.97 1.44 11.54
CA ILE A 449 0.65 0.36 10.60
C ILE A 449 -0.69 -0.30 10.97
N MET A 450 -1.54 -0.53 9.97
CA MET A 450 -2.67 -1.44 10.02
C MET A 450 -2.38 -2.73 9.23
N VAL A 451 -2.74 -3.88 9.79
CA VAL A 451 -2.49 -5.20 9.21
C VAL A 451 -3.80 -5.84 8.76
N PHE A 452 -3.84 -6.30 7.51
CA PHE A 452 -5.03 -6.87 6.86
C PHE A 452 -4.70 -8.21 6.17
N GLU A 453 -5.74 -8.98 5.85
CA GLU A 453 -5.56 -10.12 4.95
C GLU A 453 -5.07 -9.69 3.56
N TYR A 454 -4.17 -10.49 3.01
CA TYR A 454 -3.66 -10.25 1.67
C TYR A 454 -4.61 -10.80 0.61
N MET A 455 -5.12 -9.92 -0.26
CA MET A 455 -6.01 -10.24 -1.36
C MET A 455 -5.22 -10.29 -2.68
N LYS A 456 -4.82 -11.51 -3.07
CA LYS A 456 -3.78 -11.77 -4.09
C LYS A 456 -4.00 -11.12 -5.47
N HIS A 457 -5.24 -10.90 -5.87
CA HIS A 457 -5.58 -10.36 -7.19
C HIS A 457 -5.85 -8.85 -7.18
N GLY A 458 -5.64 -8.18 -6.05
CA GLY A 458 -5.83 -6.74 -5.92
C GLY A 458 -7.31 -6.35 -5.96
N ASP A 459 -7.58 -5.14 -6.45
CA ASP A 459 -8.93 -4.60 -6.52
C ASP A 459 -9.76 -5.19 -7.67
N LEU A 460 -11.08 -5.24 -7.47
CA LEU A 460 -12.02 -5.85 -8.39
C LEU A 460 -12.15 -5.06 -9.69
N ASN A 461 -11.97 -3.73 -9.70
CA ASN A 461 -12.06 -2.95 -10.95
C ASN A 461 -10.94 -3.37 -11.92
N ARG A 462 -9.69 -3.39 -11.46
CA ARG A 462 -8.55 -3.86 -12.25
C ARG A 462 -8.69 -5.34 -12.62
N PHE A 463 -9.17 -6.18 -11.70
CA PHE A 463 -9.45 -7.58 -11.99
C PHE A 463 -10.47 -7.73 -13.13
N LEU A 464 -11.59 -7.02 -13.09
CA LEU A 464 -12.60 -7.04 -14.15
C LEU A 464 -12.03 -6.56 -15.48
N ARG A 465 -11.27 -5.46 -15.50
CA ARG A 465 -10.65 -4.92 -16.71
C ARG A 465 -9.71 -5.91 -17.38
N SER A 466 -8.93 -6.67 -16.61
CA SER A 466 -8.03 -7.72 -17.14
C SER A 466 -8.76 -8.93 -17.76
N HIS A 467 -10.06 -9.11 -17.47
CA HIS A 467 -10.90 -10.17 -18.07
C HIS A 467 -11.88 -9.63 -19.13
N GLY A 468 -11.88 -8.33 -19.39
CA GLY A 468 -12.80 -7.68 -20.31
C GLY A 468 -12.41 -7.86 -21.79
N PRO A 469 -13.34 -7.58 -22.73
CA PRO A 469 -13.04 -7.59 -24.16
C PRO A 469 -11.97 -6.55 -24.54
N ASP A 470 -11.93 -5.43 -23.80
CA ASP A 470 -10.97 -4.34 -23.99
C ASP A 470 -9.61 -4.62 -23.30
N ALA A 471 -9.42 -5.78 -22.65
CA ALA A 471 -8.21 -6.12 -21.90
C ALA A 471 -6.94 -6.06 -22.78
N LYS A 472 -7.04 -6.49 -24.05
CA LYS A 472 -5.93 -6.43 -25.01
C LYS A 472 -5.47 -5.00 -25.34
N MET A 473 -6.33 -4.01 -25.13
CA MET A 473 -6.01 -2.59 -25.36
C MET A 473 -5.53 -1.89 -24.09
N LEU A 474 -5.88 -2.42 -22.91
CA LEU A 474 -5.52 -1.88 -21.60
C LEU A 474 -4.24 -2.51 -21.02
N GLU A 475 -3.91 -3.75 -21.39
CA GLU A 475 -2.66 -4.43 -21.07
C GLU A 475 -1.75 -4.46 -22.31
N GLN A 476 -0.88 -3.46 -22.47
CA GLN A 476 0.28 -3.55 -23.38
C GLN A 476 1.41 -4.40 -22.75
N GLY A 477 1.06 -5.54 -22.15
CA GLY A 477 1.95 -6.44 -21.44
C GLY A 477 1.39 -7.86 -21.42
N GLN A 478 2.28 -8.84 -21.39
CA GLN A 478 2.10 -10.29 -21.60
C GLN A 478 1.16 -11.02 -20.60
N GLY A 479 -0.05 -10.53 -20.37
CA GLY A 479 -1.12 -11.40 -19.90
C GLY A 479 -1.64 -12.21 -21.09
N GLN A 480 -1.62 -13.55 -21.02
CA GLN A 480 -2.65 -14.27 -21.78
C GLN A 480 -3.99 -13.70 -21.29
N PRO A 481 -4.91 -13.29 -22.19
CA PRO A 481 -6.22 -12.83 -21.76
C PRO A 481 -6.78 -13.93 -20.85
N ARG A 482 -7.11 -13.60 -19.59
CA ARG A 482 -7.47 -14.56 -18.55
C ARG A 482 -8.81 -15.29 -18.81
N GLY A 483 -9.26 -15.32 -20.06
CA GLY A 483 -10.61 -15.68 -20.46
C GLY A 483 -11.59 -14.61 -20.03
N GLN A 484 -12.70 -14.48 -20.76
CA GLN A 484 -13.81 -13.69 -20.27
C GLN A 484 -14.44 -14.38 -19.06
N LEU A 485 -14.92 -13.58 -18.11
CA LEU A 485 -15.68 -14.12 -16.98
C LEU A 485 -17.03 -14.65 -17.49
N THR A 486 -17.38 -15.86 -17.08
CA THR A 486 -18.70 -16.41 -17.36
C THR A 486 -19.77 -15.65 -16.58
N LEU A 487 -21.03 -15.73 -17.03
CA LEU A 487 -22.16 -15.19 -16.29
C LEU A 487 -22.21 -15.72 -14.85
N SER A 488 -21.87 -17.00 -14.65
CA SER A 488 -21.80 -17.61 -13.32
C SER A 488 -20.75 -16.92 -12.43
N HIS A 489 -19.56 -16.63 -12.96
CA HIS A 489 -18.52 -15.89 -12.20
C HIS A 489 -18.99 -14.48 -11.84
N MET A 490 -19.61 -13.75 -12.78
CA MET A 490 -20.12 -12.40 -12.53
C MET A 490 -21.22 -12.38 -11.46
N LEU A 491 -22.18 -13.32 -11.54
CA LEU A 491 -23.23 -13.46 -10.53
C LEU A 491 -22.66 -13.86 -9.16
N HIS A 492 -21.63 -14.72 -9.14
CA HIS A 492 -20.96 -15.10 -7.90
C HIS A 492 -20.26 -13.91 -7.23
N ILE A 493 -19.52 -13.09 -8.00
CA ILE A 493 -18.90 -11.85 -7.53
C ILE A 493 -19.97 -10.90 -6.95
N ALA A 494 -21.05 -10.66 -7.69
CA ALA A 494 -22.15 -9.81 -7.26
C ALA A 494 -22.81 -10.30 -5.96
N THR A 495 -23.01 -11.62 -5.83
CA THR A 495 -23.62 -12.24 -4.65
C THR A 495 -22.75 -12.05 -3.41
N GLN A 496 -21.43 -12.21 -3.54
CA GLN A 496 -20.48 -12.02 -2.43
C GLN A 496 -20.49 -10.57 -1.93
N ILE A 497 -20.45 -9.58 -2.83
CA ILE A 497 -20.55 -8.16 -2.46
C ILE A 497 -21.90 -7.87 -1.78
N ALA A 498 -23.01 -8.38 -2.33
CA ALA A 498 -24.32 -8.23 -1.73
C ALA A 498 -24.38 -8.83 -0.31
N SER A 499 -23.73 -9.98 -0.08
CA SER A 499 -23.61 -10.58 1.25
C SER A 499 -22.84 -9.70 2.23
N GLY A 500 -21.74 -9.07 1.80
CA GLY A 500 -21.03 -8.07 2.60
C GLY A 500 -21.91 -6.86 2.95
N MET A 501 -22.67 -6.36 1.98
CA MET A 501 -23.59 -5.23 2.20
C MET A 501 -24.77 -5.57 3.11
N VAL A 502 -25.27 -6.81 3.08
CA VAL A 502 -26.27 -7.30 4.06
C VAL A 502 -25.70 -7.23 5.48
N TYR A 503 -24.44 -7.65 5.67
CA TYR A 503 -23.77 -7.57 6.95
C TYR A 503 -23.62 -6.12 7.43
N LEU A 504 -23.08 -5.22 6.60
CA LEU A 504 -22.92 -3.80 6.95
C LEU A 504 -24.27 -3.15 7.29
N ALA A 505 -25.30 -3.39 6.47
CA ALA A 505 -26.64 -2.87 6.73
C ALA A 505 -27.24 -3.39 8.05
N SER A 506 -26.96 -4.65 8.44
CA SER A 506 -27.44 -5.21 9.71
C SER A 506 -26.85 -4.51 10.94
N LEU A 507 -25.67 -3.90 10.78
CA LEU A 507 -25.03 -3.10 11.80
C LEU A 507 -25.43 -1.61 11.73
N HIS A 508 -26.22 -1.20 10.71
CA HIS A 508 -26.46 0.21 10.36
C HIS A 508 -25.18 0.95 9.97
N PHE A 509 -24.23 0.22 9.37
CA PHE A 509 -23.02 0.78 8.80
C PHE A 509 -23.27 1.22 7.35
N VAL A 510 -22.97 2.49 7.05
CA VAL A 510 -23.05 3.04 5.68
C VAL A 510 -21.63 3.18 5.13
N HIS A 511 -21.37 2.56 3.98
CA HIS A 511 -20.07 2.57 3.30
C HIS A 511 -19.77 3.87 2.58
N ARG A 512 -20.76 4.50 1.91
CA ARG A 512 -20.67 5.82 1.23
C ARG A 512 -19.78 5.90 -0.01
N ASP A 513 -18.92 4.92 -0.25
CA ASP A 513 -18.01 4.82 -1.41
C ASP A 513 -17.93 3.38 -1.93
N LEU A 514 -19.07 2.71 -2.00
CA LEU A 514 -19.14 1.35 -2.54
C LEU A 514 -18.94 1.38 -4.06
N ALA A 515 -17.84 0.78 -4.53
CA ALA A 515 -17.46 0.66 -5.93
C ALA A 515 -16.55 -0.56 -6.12
N THR A 516 -16.37 -1.06 -7.35
CA THR A 516 -15.48 -2.22 -7.56
C THR A 516 -14.01 -1.89 -7.24
N ARG A 517 -13.57 -0.63 -7.31
CA ARG A 517 -12.23 -0.20 -6.87
C ARG A 517 -11.98 -0.37 -5.36
N ASN A 518 -13.05 -0.44 -4.57
CA ASN A 518 -13.02 -0.65 -3.12
C ASN A 518 -13.44 -2.09 -2.74
N CYS A 519 -13.54 -2.99 -3.72
CA CYS A 519 -13.68 -4.43 -3.49
C CYS A 519 -12.36 -5.12 -3.83
N LEU A 520 -11.94 -6.12 -3.07
CA LEU A 520 -10.71 -6.87 -3.31
C LEU A 520 -11.00 -8.32 -3.69
N VAL A 521 -10.10 -8.91 -4.47
CA VAL A 521 -10.22 -10.28 -4.99
C VAL A 521 -9.10 -11.17 -4.44
N GLY A 522 -9.49 -12.24 -3.76
CA GLY A 522 -8.61 -13.21 -3.10
C GLY A 522 -8.36 -14.45 -3.95
N HIS A 523 -7.98 -15.55 -3.30
CA HIS A 523 -7.94 -16.85 -3.97
C HIS A 523 -9.34 -17.32 -4.36
N ASP A 524 -9.42 -18.15 -5.40
CA ASP A 524 -10.65 -18.80 -5.87
C ASP A 524 -11.85 -17.88 -6.07
N LEU A 525 -11.61 -16.67 -6.58
CA LEU A 525 -12.62 -15.63 -6.83
C LEU A 525 -13.40 -15.21 -5.58
N VAL A 526 -12.82 -15.35 -4.38
CA VAL A 526 -13.38 -14.76 -3.17
C VAL A 526 -13.31 -13.24 -3.26
N VAL A 527 -14.46 -12.57 -3.17
CA VAL A 527 -14.56 -11.12 -3.22
C VAL A 527 -14.99 -10.58 -1.87
N LYS A 528 -14.29 -9.54 -1.42
CA LYS A 528 -14.56 -8.88 -0.13
C LYS A 528 -14.58 -7.37 -0.32
N ILE A 529 -15.46 -6.70 0.43
CA ILE A 529 -15.52 -5.24 0.49
C ILE A 529 -14.40 -4.76 1.41
N GLY A 530 -13.62 -3.78 0.97
CA GLY A 530 -12.61 -3.11 1.78
C GLY A 530 -12.77 -1.59 1.72
N ASP A 531 -12.11 -0.89 2.63
CA ASP A 531 -11.99 0.58 2.55
C ASP A 531 -10.52 0.97 2.65
N PHE A 532 -9.80 0.61 1.59
CA PHE A 532 -8.46 1.10 1.41
C PHE A 532 -8.59 2.37 0.57
N GLY A 533 -8.48 3.54 1.21
CA GLY A 533 -8.27 4.83 0.53
C GLY A 533 -7.02 4.90 -0.38
N MET A 534 -6.45 3.74 -0.72
CA MET A 534 -5.50 3.43 -1.78
C MET A 534 -6.00 3.76 -3.19
N SER A 535 -7.31 3.68 -3.45
CA SER A 535 -7.81 3.81 -4.82
C SER A 535 -7.76 5.25 -5.36
N ARG A 536 -7.60 6.26 -4.50
CA ARG A 536 -7.86 7.66 -4.91
C ARG A 536 -6.90 8.25 -5.93
N ASP A 537 -5.63 7.82 -5.98
CA ASP A 537 -4.65 8.39 -6.91
C ASP A 537 -4.80 7.79 -8.32
N ILE A 538 -4.86 6.45 -8.42
CA ILE A 538 -5.08 5.73 -9.70
C ILE A 538 -6.48 6.01 -10.26
N TYR A 539 -7.48 6.08 -9.39
CA TYR A 539 -8.88 6.30 -9.77
C TYR A 539 -9.31 7.76 -9.56
N SER A 540 -8.39 8.71 -9.65
CA SER A 540 -8.67 10.14 -9.40
C SER A 540 -9.81 10.70 -10.26
N THR A 541 -9.97 10.22 -11.50
CA THR A 541 -11.07 10.62 -12.40
C THR A 541 -12.46 10.17 -11.92
N ASP A 542 -12.54 9.20 -11.01
CA ASP A 542 -13.80 8.73 -10.42
C ASP A 542 -14.33 9.68 -9.34
N TYR A 543 -13.50 10.63 -8.89
CA TYR A 543 -13.84 11.57 -7.82
C TYR A 543 -13.98 13.00 -8.35
N TYR A 544 -15.06 13.65 -7.96
CA TYR A 544 -15.30 15.08 -8.23
C TYR A 544 -15.00 15.91 -6.99
N ARG A 545 -14.30 17.04 -7.18
CA ARG A 545 -13.93 17.95 -6.11
C ARG A 545 -15.00 19.02 -5.92
N VAL A 546 -15.73 18.97 -4.81
CA VAL A 546 -16.73 19.98 -4.42
C VAL A 546 -16.11 20.97 -3.43
N GLY A 547 -16.32 22.27 -3.66
CA GLY A 547 -15.89 23.34 -2.75
C GLY A 547 -14.37 23.42 -2.55
N GLY A 548 -13.58 22.91 -3.50
CA GLY A 548 -12.11 22.94 -3.47
C GLY A 548 -11.44 21.99 -2.46
N ARG A 549 -12.20 21.23 -1.65
CA ARG A 549 -11.62 20.39 -0.58
C ARG A 549 -12.17 18.97 -0.49
N THR A 550 -13.45 18.73 -0.77
CA THR A 550 -14.06 17.41 -0.57
C THR A 550 -14.11 16.64 -1.89
N MET A 551 -13.58 15.42 -1.91
CA MET A 551 -13.64 14.51 -3.06
C MET A 551 -14.84 13.57 -2.88
N LEU A 552 -15.73 13.50 -3.87
CA LEU A 552 -16.95 12.68 -3.83
C LEU A 552 -17.03 11.74 -5.04
N PRO A 553 -17.43 10.46 -4.87
CA PRO A 553 -17.58 9.49 -5.95
C PRO A 553 -18.92 9.67 -6.69
N ILE A 554 -19.15 10.87 -7.25
CA ILE A 554 -20.47 11.32 -7.74
C ILE A 554 -21.18 10.35 -8.70
N ARG A 555 -20.41 9.58 -9.49
CA ARG A 555 -20.94 8.63 -10.48
C ARG A 555 -21.55 7.37 -9.85
N TRP A 556 -21.25 7.11 -8.57
CA TRP A 556 -21.81 6.04 -7.75
C TRP A 556 -22.86 6.55 -6.76
N MET A 557 -23.06 7.86 -6.65
CA MET A 557 -23.94 8.46 -5.66
C MET A 557 -25.38 8.60 -6.18
N PRO A 558 -26.39 8.38 -5.33
CA PRO A 558 -27.78 8.65 -5.66
C PRO A 558 -28.11 10.16 -5.61
N PRO A 559 -29.28 10.57 -6.16
CA PRO A 559 -29.70 11.96 -6.18
C PRO A 559 -29.73 12.63 -4.80
N GLU A 560 -30.17 11.96 -3.74
CA GLU A 560 -30.23 12.55 -2.39
C GLU A 560 -28.86 12.75 -1.74
N SER A 561 -27.87 11.92 -2.08
CA SER A 561 -26.50 12.12 -1.61
C SER A 561 -25.82 13.26 -2.35
N ILE A 562 -26.12 13.41 -3.65
CA ILE A 562 -25.64 14.54 -4.45
C ILE A 562 -26.31 15.83 -3.94
N LEU A 563 -27.63 15.92 -3.97
CA LEU A 563 -28.38 17.16 -3.70
C LEU A 563 -28.40 17.56 -2.23
N TYR A 564 -28.53 16.59 -1.32
CA TYR A 564 -28.83 16.84 0.09
C TYR A 564 -27.79 16.28 1.06
N ARG A 565 -26.67 15.71 0.55
CA ARG A 565 -25.63 15.03 1.35
C ARG A 565 -26.17 13.97 2.31
N LYS A 566 -27.27 13.31 1.96
CA LYS A 566 -27.85 12.22 2.75
C LYS A 566 -27.20 10.90 2.37
N PHE A 567 -26.63 10.21 3.35
CA PHE A 567 -26.02 8.89 3.19
C PHE A 567 -26.71 7.91 4.14
N THR A 568 -27.25 6.82 3.58
CA THR A 568 -28.02 5.79 4.29
C THR A 568 -27.72 4.41 3.70
N THR A 569 -28.26 3.37 4.31
CA THR A 569 -28.27 2.02 3.73
C THR A 569 -28.90 1.99 2.33
N GLU A 570 -29.89 2.83 2.07
CA GLU A 570 -30.54 2.96 0.77
C GLU A 570 -29.65 3.67 -0.25
N SER A 571 -28.80 4.61 0.17
CA SER A 571 -27.82 5.21 -0.74
C SER A 571 -26.75 4.20 -1.16
N ASP A 572 -26.34 3.33 -0.24
CA ASP A 572 -25.42 2.23 -0.57
C ASP A 572 -26.07 1.19 -1.51
N ILE A 573 -27.39 0.97 -1.42
CA ILE A 573 -28.13 0.12 -2.38
C ILE A 573 -28.06 0.70 -3.79
N TRP A 574 -28.15 2.03 -3.94
CA TRP A 574 -27.94 2.68 -5.25
C TRP A 574 -26.54 2.40 -5.78
N SER A 575 -25.51 2.61 -4.96
CA SER A 575 -24.11 2.35 -5.31
C SER A 575 -23.90 0.88 -5.67
N PHE A 576 -24.56 -0.06 -4.98
CA PHE A 576 -24.55 -1.48 -5.34
C PHE A 576 -25.12 -1.74 -6.74
N GLY A 577 -26.19 -1.03 -7.14
CA GLY A 577 -26.70 -1.07 -8.51
C GLY A 577 -25.65 -0.65 -9.55
N VAL A 578 -24.85 0.39 -9.23
CA VAL A 578 -23.73 0.82 -10.07
C VAL A 578 -22.61 -0.22 -10.08
N VAL A 579 -22.28 -0.86 -8.96
CA VAL A 579 -21.32 -1.98 -8.89
C VAL A 579 -21.76 -3.16 -9.77
N LEU A 580 -23.05 -3.51 -9.79
CA LEU A 580 -23.55 -4.50 -10.74
C LEU A 580 -23.27 -4.06 -12.18
N TRP A 581 -23.52 -2.80 -12.51
CA TRP A 581 -23.24 -2.27 -13.84
C TRP A 581 -21.74 -2.36 -14.19
N GLU A 582 -20.84 -2.04 -13.25
CA GLU A 582 -19.39 -2.21 -13.41
C GLU A 582 -19.01 -3.67 -13.68
N ILE A 583 -19.54 -4.63 -12.92
CA ILE A 583 -19.28 -6.06 -13.12
C ILE A 583 -19.63 -6.50 -14.54
N PHE A 584 -20.82 -6.12 -15.01
CA PHE A 584 -21.33 -6.52 -16.34
C PHE A 584 -20.76 -5.69 -17.50
N THR A 585 -19.98 -4.65 -17.21
CA THR A 585 -19.23 -3.87 -18.21
C THR A 585 -17.72 -4.06 -18.11
N TYR A 586 -17.26 -4.99 -17.28
CA TYR A 586 -15.83 -5.25 -17.02
C TYR A 586 -15.08 -4.03 -16.48
N GLY A 587 -15.67 -3.32 -15.51
CA GLY A 587 -15.04 -2.22 -14.79
C GLY A 587 -15.00 -0.89 -15.55
N LYS A 588 -15.86 -0.71 -16.57
CA LYS A 588 -16.01 0.59 -17.25
C LYS A 588 -16.45 1.66 -16.25
N GLN A 589 -16.01 2.89 -16.49
CA GLN A 589 -16.46 4.01 -15.67
C GLN A 589 -17.95 4.28 -15.94
N PRO A 590 -18.79 4.39 -14.90
CA PRO A 590 -20.19 4.78 -15.09
C PRO A 590 -20.25 6.16 -15.74
N TRP A 591 -21.11 6.31 -16.74
CA TRP A 591 -21.24 7.55 -17.51
C TRP A 591 -19.94 8.00 -18.20
N TYR A 592 -19.07 7.06 -18.62
CA TYR A 592 -17.73 7.37 -19.20
C TYR A 592 -17.72 8.36 -20.38
N GLN A 593 -18.86 8.57 -21.05
CA GLN A 593 -19.01 9.53 -22.16
C GLN A 593 -19.28 10.96 -21.69
N LEU A 594 -19.60 11.15 -20.41
CA LEU A 594 -20.06 12.41 -19.83
C LEU A 594 -19.00 12.97 -18.89
N SER A 595 -18.91 14.29 -18.82
CA SER A 595 -18.20 15.00 -17.75
C SER A 595 -18.87 14.79 -16.38
N ASN A 596 -18.19 15.15 -15.30
CA ASN A 596 -18.74 15.05 -13.95
C ASN A 596 -20.02 15.89 -13.77
N THR A 597 -20.07 17.09 -14.36
CA THR A 597 -21.24 17.97 -14.31
C THR A 597 -22.43 17.37 -15.07
N GLU A 598 -22.20 16.86 -16.29
CA GLU A 598 -23.24 16.21 -17.07
C GLU A 598 -23.76 14.93 -16.39
N ALA A 599 -22.87 14.16 -15.73
CA ALA A 599 -23.28 12.99 -14.95
C ALA A 599 -24.17 13.38 -13.76
N ILE A 600 -23.85 14.48 -13.06
CA ILE A 600 -24.69 15.03 -11.98
C ILE A 600 -26.08 15.40 -12.53
N GLU A 601 -26.15 16.09 -13.67
CA GLU A 601 -27.42 16.43 -14.31
C GLU A 601 -28.22 15.19 -14.71
N CYS A 602 -27.59 14.19 -15.31
CA CYS A 602 -28.24 12.90 -15.63
C CYS A 602 -28.89 12.28 -14.39
N ILE A 603 -28.12 12.11 -13.32
CA ILE A 603 -28.57 11.42 -12.10
C ILE A 603 -29.71 12.20 -11.45
N THR A 604 -29.57 13.53 -11.32
CA THR A 604 -30.59 14.39 -10.68
C THR A 604 -31.89 14.49 -11.49
N GLN A 605 -31.81 14.39 -12.83
CA GLN A 605 -32.97 14.30 -13.73
C GLN A 605 -33.61 12.91 -13.75
N GLY A 606 -33.02 11.90 -13.09
CA GLY A 606 -33.53 10.54 -13.04
C GLY A 606 -33.20 9.70 -14.28
N ARG A 607 -32.15 10.06 -15.03
CA ARG A 607 -31.61 9.19 -16.08
C ARG A 607 -30.81 8.04 -15.43
N GLU A 608 -31.03 6.83 -15.92
CA GLU A 608 -30.36 5.60 -15.47
C GLU A 608 -29.26 5.17 -16.45
N LEU A 609 -28.30 4.37 -15.98
CA LEU A 609 -27.27 3.76 -16.84
C LEU A 609 -27.92 2.74 -17.77
N GLU A 610 -27.49 2.70 -19.04
CA GLU A 610 -28.02 1.75 -20.02
C GLU A 610 -27.68 0.29 -19.69
N ARG A 611 -28.55 -0.64 -20.09
CA ARG A 611 -28.32 -2.09 -19.93
C ARG A 611 -27.06 -2.52 -20.71
N PRO A 612 -26.04 -3.11 -20.04
CA PRO A 612 -24.87 -3.64 -20.72
C PRO A 612 -25.24 -4.75 -21.71
N ARG A 613 -24.53 -4.85 -22.84
CA ARG A 613 -24.82 -5.83 -23.91
C ARG A 613 -24.77 -7.27 -23.43
N THR A 614 -23.90 -7.60 -22.49
CA THR A 614 -23.72 -8.95 -21.93
C THR A 614 -24.58 -9.20 -20.69
N CYS A 615 -25.41 -8.23 -20.28
CA CYS A 615 -26.19 -8.30 -19.04
C CYS A 615 -27.59 -8.90 -19.27
N PRO A 616 -27.96 -10.01 -18.60
CA PRO A 616 -29.31 -10.54 -18.64
C PRO A 616 -30.36 -9.54 -18.14
N ALA A 617 -31.57 -9.61 -18.68
CA ALA A 617 -32.65 -8.70 -18.32
C ALA A 617 -33.03 -8.80 -16.82
N GLU A 618 -32.91 -9.99 -16.25
CA GLU A 618 -33.17 -10.28 -14.84
C GLU A 618 -32.21 -9.53 -13.92
N VAL A 619 -30.94 -9.44 -14.30
CA VAL A 619 -29.91 -8.70 -13.57
C VAL A 619 -30.11 -7.20 -13.73
N TYR A 620 -30.43 -6.74 -14.95
CA TYR A 620 -30.75 -5.33 -15.16
C TYR A 620 -32.00 -4.90 -14.36
N GLY A 621 -33.01 -5.76 -14.25
CA GLY A 621 -34.16 -5.54 -13.38
C GLY A 621 -33.82 -5.51 -11.88
N ILE A 622 -32.67 -6.03 -11.45
CA ILE A 622 -32.12 -5.79 -10.11
C ILE A 622 -31.52 -4.38 -10.05
N MET A 623 -30.69 -3.98 -11.03
CA MET A 623 -30.10 -2.63 -11.11
C MET A 623 -31.17 -1.54 -11.04
N GLN A 624 -32.24 -1.66 -11.83
CA GLN A 624 -33.36 -0.70 -11.82
C GLN A 624 -34.10 -0.64 -10.47
N SER A 625 -34.15 -1.77 -9.73
CA SER A 625 -34.72 -1.77 -8.37
C SER A 625 -33.81 -1.08 -7.33
N CYS A 626 -32.52 -0.93 -7.64
CA CYS A 626 -31.58 -0.14 -6.85
C CYS A 626 -31.66 1.36 -7.18
N TRP A 627 -31.99 1.71 -8.42
CA TRP A 627 -32.00 3.09 -8.92
C TRP A 627 -33.35 3.81 -8.83
N GLN A 628 -34.24 3.34 -7.94
CA GLN A 628 -35.46 4.08 -7.63
C GLN A 628 -35.10 5.46 -7.05
N ARG A 629 -35.75 6.50 -7.56
CA ARG A 629 -35.50 7.89 -7.16
C ARG A 629 -35.70 8.09 -5.67
N GLU A 630 -36.83 7.61 -5.15
CA GLU A 630 -37.13 7.65 -3.72
C GLU A 630 -36.39 6.54 -2.98
N PRO A 631 -35.56 6.85 -1.96
CA PRO A 631 -34.76 5.85 -1.24
C PRO A 631 -35.60 4.68 -0.68
N GLN A 632 -36.80 4.99 -0.18
CA GLN A 632 -37.71 4.00 0.43
C GLN A 632 -38.33 3.03 -0.57
N GLN A 633 -38.26 3.33 -1.87
CA GLN A 633 -38.75 2.43 -2.93
C GLN A 633 -37.64 1.48 -3.42
N ARG A 634 -36.39 1.70 -3.03
CA ARG A 634 -35.28 0.82 -3.39
C ARG A 634 -35.46 -0.51 -2.70
N ARG A 635 -35.19 -1.59 -3.42
CA ARG A 635 -35.35 -2.94 -2.87
C ARG A 635 -34.31 -3.18 -1.76
N PRO A 636 -34.69 -3.73 -0.59
CA PRO A 636 -33.73 -4.01 0.48
C PRO A 636 -32.60 -4.93 0.03
N ILE A 637 -31.38 -4.67 0.49
CA ILE A 637 -30.18 -5.41 0.07
C ILE A 637 -30.29 -6.92 0.33
N LYS A 638 -30.99 -7.33 1.38
CA LYS A 638 -31.26 -8.74 1.71
C LYS A 638 -32.08 -9.44 0.63
N GLU A 639 -33.09 -8.76 0.07
CA GLU A 639 -33.89 -9.31 -1.02
C GLU A 639 -33.10 -9.36 -2.33
N ILE A 640 -32.28 -8.34 -2.60
CA ILE A 640 -31.37 -8.31 -3.75
C ILE A 640 -30.40 -9.50 -3.68
N HIS A 641 -29.77 -9.73 -2.53
CA HIS A 641 -28.90 -10.87 -2.29
C HIS A 641 -29.61 -12.21 -2.55
N ASN A 642 -30.82 -12.41 -2.03
CA ASN A 642 -31.61 -13.62 -2.26
C ASN A 642 -31.93 -13.84 -3.76
N ARG A 643 -32.23 -12.77 -4.49
CA ARG A 643 -32.45 -12.84 -5.95
C ARG A 643 -31.18 -13.24 -6.70
N LEU A 644 -30.03 -12.64 -6.35
CA LEU A 644 -28.75 -13.00 -6.95
C LEU A 644 -28.39 -14.47 -6.68
N GLN A 645 -28.58 -14.95 -5.44
CA GLN A 645 -28.40 -16.37 -5.10
C GLN A 645 -29.30 -17.29 -5.94
N THR A 646 -30.53 -16.87 -6.23
CA THR A 646 -31.44 -17.62 -7.10
C THR A 646 -30.90 -17.67 -8.53
N LEU A 647 -30.43 -16.54 -9.07
CA LEU A 647 -29.81 -16.49 -10.41
C LEU A 647 -28.51 -17.30 -10.50
N VAL A 648 -27.73 -17.41 -9.42
CA VAL A 648 -26.54 -18.28 -9.38
C VAL A 648 -26.95 -19.76 -9.49
N LYS A 649 -28.03 -20.17 -8.80
CA LYS A 649 -28.53 -21.56 -8.83
C LYS A 649 -29.19 -21.92 -10.16
N THR A 650 -29.88 -20.97 -10.76
CA THR A 650 -30.57 -21.11 -12.06
C THR A 650 -30.22 -19.93 -12.97
N PRO A 651 -29.04 -19.97 -13.63
CA PRO A 651 -28.61 -18.88 -14.51
C PRO A 651 -29.55 -18.73 -15.71
N PRO A 652 -29.96 -17.49 -16.07
CA PRO A 652 -30.77 -17.27 -17.26
C PRO A 652 -29.96 -17.60 -18.53
N VAL A 653 -30.63 -18.18 -19.53
CA VAL A 653 -30.02 -18.42 -20.85
C VAL A 653 -29.94 -17.07 -21.57
N TYR A 654 -28.74 -16.51 -21.66
CA TYR A 654 -28.49 -15.30 -22.44
C TYR A 654 -27.71 -15.66 -23.71
N LEU A 655 -28.31 -15.39 -24.87
CA LEU A 655 -27.66 -15.51 -26.17
C LEU A 655 -27.34 -14.11 -26.69
N ASP A 656 -26.05 -13.83 -26.90
CA ASP A 656 -25.63 -12.64 -27.63
C ASP A 656 -25.87 -12.92 -29.13
N ILE A 657 -26.97 -12.40 -29.68
CA ILE A 657 -27.42 -12.72 -31.04
C ILE A 657 -26.56 -11.99 -32.10
N LEU A 658 -25.62 -11.12 -31.70
CA LEU A 658 -24.78 -10.34 -32.61
C LEU A 658 -23.32 -10.35 -32.14
N GLY A 659 -22.61 -11.44 -32.48
CA GLY A 659 -21.16 -11.57 -32.34
C GLY A 659 -20.37 -10.83 -33.42
#